data_AF-A0A9K3KSY2-F1
#
_entry.id   AF-A0A9K3KSY2-F1
#
_cell.length_a   1.000
_cell.length_b   1.000
_cell.length_c   1.000
_cell.angle_alpha   90.00
_cell.angle_beta   90.00
_cell.angle_gamma   90.00
#
_symmetry.space_group_name_H-M   'P 1'
#
loop_
_entity.id
_entity.type
_entity.pdbx_description
1 polymer ?
#
loop_
_entity_poly.entity_id
_entity_poly.type
_entity_poly.pdbx_seq_one_letter_code
_entity_poly.pdbx_strand_id
1 'polypeptide(L)'
;MRSLSISLALLAVAIPHYASGVDSETSALRGSARRELRPQYPCTIIRVETQYDENSTEFLSASEPEVEFKCALHPADRDAAGRHFVDIYGVDTVELINVTSGETTLEVEGAIIADGAYNAPAGAKVYFGTIETRRRLSNSRGTKKVLVVRATTSGGDTVSERDDIVDAIFGTFGNPISLRSQYLGCSHNKIDFTPFEGTTQTGYQVTDGIITVDINSDFRGRNRNVAEEGLISAAENIVGDLEQQFDHVILCLPPGTSGGWVAYAYVNGPISVFNDRWCEKLSTLVHEVGHNLNLAHSGSAEGPYHDKHGVMGFSYNEFFGPRMCFNPAKNWQLGWYDDQAIEWNPNDGTFIGTLVGVVDYGKNYEDFVVVKIKQTWRESIHIGYNRAKGYNEETRMARNMVTIVSAGKGYSQSMLLETLSIGDSMTISSFGTDAKDLTIQFLLTDSTTDQALIAISYGDCVFPTCCKGAMCLSSTTLRTPTNPTLSPVRVPTPESTPVPTPMPTPAPTSVPTPAPVSFQGTGTPELLLSEDFSMDMGSFTALGEKISREYYEDEINVATFEFNDSSNPPRLETDINLNGNTILSVFFWFKASELRSDQSIIVRYSLDGKETWSRARELLFGYDQEFQLNQWYRVTDAFFIVPEGTKSITLQIFGQTGQNAELVGESLLDDTSSDSGQNDDSEGELLLDDASTNSRFSFGRFVFMGDRNP
;
A
#
# COMPACT_ATOMS: atom_id res chain seq x y z
N MET A 1 -69.73 27.10 -22.84
CA MET A 1 -69.87 25.67 -22.49
C MET A 1 -68.48 25.11 -22.23
N ARG A 2 -68.24 24.59 -21.01
CA ARG A 2 -67.17 23.67 -20.52
C ARG A 2 -65.74 23.93 -21.05
N SER A 3 -64.87 24.62 -20.29
CA SER A 3 -64.04 24.11 -19.17
C SER A 3 -63.20 22.89 -19.52
N LEU A 4 -61.89 23.08 -19.67
CA LEU A 4 -60.87 22.16 -19.18
C LEU A 4 -59.62 22.97 -18.80
N SER A 5 -59.36 23.04 -17.49
CA SER A 5 -58.17 23.64 -16.89
C SER A 5 -57.02 22.64 -16.90
N ILE A 6 -55.85 23.05 -17.38
CA ILE A 6 -54.57 22.40 -17.09
C ILE A 6 -53.69 23.46 -16.43
N SER A 7 -53.46 23.30 -15.13
CA SER A 7 -52.51 24.09 -14.36
C SER A 7 -51.09 23.65 -14.74
N LEU A 8 -50.31 24.57 -15.32
CA LEU A 8 -48.87 24.45 -15.44
C LEU A 8 -48.27 25.32 -14.32
N ALA A 9 -47.83 24.68 -13.23
CA ALA A 9 -47.04 25.35 -12.20
C ALA A 9 -45.62 25.54 -12.74
N LEU A 10 -45.22 26.80 -12.95
CA LEU A 10 -43.81 27.16 -13.12
C LEU A 10 -43.08 26.83 -11.80
N LEU A 11 -42.21 25.82 -11.82
CA LEU A 11 -41.18 25.67 -10.80
C LEU A 11 -40.06 26.65 -11.16
N ALA A 12 -40.05 27.80 -10.51
CA ALA A 12 -38.90 28.70 -10.53
C ALA A 12 -37.75 28.00 -9.78
N VAL A 13 -36.78 27.46 -10.50
CA VAL A 13 -35.51 27.04 -9.92
C VAL A 13 -34.75 28.32 -9.58
N ALA A 14 -34.61 28.58 -8.29
CA ALA A 14 -33.75 29.65 -7.79
C ALA A 14 -32.30 29.30 -8.13
N ILE A 15 -31.70 30.08 -9.02
CA ILE A 15 -30.27 30.10 -9.26
C ILE A 15 -29.65 30.81 -8.04
N PRO A 16 -28.79 30.18 -7.22
CA PRO A 16 -28.06 30.91 -6.20
C PRO A 16 -27.06 31.83 -6.90
N HIS A 17 -27.36 33.14 -6.89
CA HIS A 17 -26.38 34.18 -7.13
C HIS A 17 -25.37 34.14 -5.97
N TYR A 18 -24.20 33.54 -6.20
CA TYR A 18 -23.01 33.84 -5.41
C TYR A 18 -22.49 35.20 -5.87
N ALA A 19 -22.94 36.25 -5.19
CA ALA A 19 -22.39 37.59 -5.31
C ALA A 19 -21.60 37.91 -4.03
N SER A 20 -20.32 38.25 -4.24
CA SER A 20 -19.51 39.17 -3.45
C SER A 20 -19.33 38.88 -1.96
N GLY A 21 -18.28 38.11 -1.66
CA GLY A 21 -17.48 38.26 -0.44
C GLY A 21 -16.05 38.65 -0.83
N VAL A 22 -15.88 39.85 -1.41
CA VAL A 22 -14.53 40.41 -1.63
C VAL A 22 -14.07 40.97 -0.30
N ASP A 23 -13.20 40.23 0.40
CA ASP A 23 -12.48 40.78 1.55
C ASP A 23 -11.65 41.97 1.09
N SER A 24 -11.99 43.16 1.58
CA SER A 24 -11.45 44.45 1.15
C SER A 24 -10.01 44.72 1.62
N GLU A 25 -9.25 43.71 2.05
CA GLU A 25 -7.86 43.84 2.52
C GLU A 25 -6.82 43.29 1.54
N THR A 26 -7.23 42.70 0.42
CA THR A 26 -6.31 42.27 -0.66
C THR A 26 -5.65 43.44 -1.41
N SER A 27 -6.05 44.69 -1.16
CA SER A 27 -5.51 45.87 -1.85
C SER A 27 -4.16 46.39 -1.32
N ALA A 28 -3.63 45.85 -0.22
CA ALA A 28 -2.48 46.43 0.47
C ALA A 28 -1.10 45.87 0.04
N LEU A 29 -1.03 44.84 -0.81
CA LEU A 29 0.23 44.29 -1.31
C LEU A 29 0.33 44.48 -2.83
N ARG A 30 0.99 45.58 -3.22
CA ARG A 30 1.53 45.91 -4.56
C ARG A 30 0.54 45.89 -5.76
N GLY A 31 0.15 47.09 -6.18
CA GLY A 31 -0.26 47.49 -7.54
C GLY A 31 -0.99 46.47 -8.42
N SER A 32 -2.34 46.48 -8.38
CA SER A 32 -3.22 45.81 -9.34
C SER A 32 -2.91 46.27 -10.78
N ALA A 33 -2.09 45.49 -11.48
CA ALA A 33 -1.77 45.68 -12.88
C ALA A 33 -2.70 44.78 -13.72
N ARG A 34 -3.85 45.33 -14.13
CA ARG A 34 -4.71 44.68 -15.13
C ARG A 34 -3.92 44.50 -16.42
N ARG A 35 -3.66 43.25 -16.82
CA ARG A 35 -2.87 42.93 -18.02
C ARG A 35 -3.56 41.84 -18.84
N GLU A 36 -3.69 42.09 -20.14
CA GLU A 36 -4.08 41.06 -21.11
C GLU A 36 -3.00 40.00 -21.18
N LEU A 37 -3.42 38.75 -21.12
CA LEU A 37 -2.52 37.62 -21.32
C LEU A 37 -2.06 37.59 -22.76
N ARG A 38 -0.78 37.29 -22.95
CA ARG A 38 -0.19 37.21 -24.27
C ARG A 38 -0.51 35.83 -24.85
N PRO A 39 -1.15 35.73 -26.03
CA PRO A 39 -1.45 34.45 -26.67
C PRO A 39 -0.23 33.51 -26.78
N GLN A 40 0.97 34.06 -26.94
CA GLN A 40 2.22 33.29 -27.00
C GLN A 40 2.71 32.70 -25.67
N TYR A 41 2.08 33.05 -24.54
CA TYR A 41 2.41 32.54 -23.21
C TYR A 41 1.14 32.00 -22.54
N PRO A 42 0.56 30.92 -23.08
CA PRO A 42 -0.66 30.36 -22.52
C PRO A 42 -0.39 29.81 -21.12
N CYS A 43 -1.42 29.87 -20.30
CA CYS A 43 -1.39 29.34 -18.95
C CYS A 43 -1.21 27.81 -18.97
N THR A 44 -0.43 27.21 -18.07
CA THR A 44 -0.44 25.75 -17.92
C THR A 44 -1.45 25.36 -16.84
N ILE A 45 -2.36 24.45 -17.16
CA ILE A 45 -3.38 23.99 -16.22
C ILE A 45 -2.74 22.99 -15.26
N ILE A 46 -2.96 23.20 -13.96
CA ILE A 46 -2.54 22.29 -12.90
C ILE A 46 -3.74 21.91 -12.05
N ARG A 47 -3.93 20.61 -11.87
CA ARG A 47 -4.87 20.06 -10.89
C ARG A 47 -4.22 20.06 -9.51
N VAL A 48 -4.98 20.43 -8.50
CA VAL A 48 -4.58 20.37 -7.09
C VAL A 48 -5.44 19.31 -6.41
N GLU A 49 -4.80 18.33 -5.78
CA GLU A 49 -5.49 17.35 -4.93
C GLU A 49 -5.34 17.74 -3.48
N THR A 50 -6.44 17.76 -2.74
CA THR A 50 -6.43 18.08 -1.32
C THR A 50 -6.88 16.90 -0.49
N GLN A 51 -6.09 16.60 0.53
CA GLN A 51 -6.48 15.75 1.63
C GLN A 51 -7.11 16.58 2.76
N TYR A 52 -8.24 16.12 3.28
CA TYR A 52 -8.96 16.74 4.41
C TYR A 52 -8.92 15.88 5.67
N ASP A 53 -9.10 16.51 6.83
CA ASP A 53 -9.24 15.81 8.12
C ASP A 53 -10.53 14.98 8.13
N GLU A 54 -10.48 13.77 8.69
CA GLU A 54 -11.60 12.83 8.77
C GLU A 54 -12.86 13.41 9.44
N ASN A 55 -12.70 14.42 10.30
CA ASN A 55 -13.79 15.09 11.01
C ASN A 55 -14.27 16.38 10.33
N SER A 56 -13.65 16.77 9.20
CA SER A 56 -14.04 17.97 8.46
C SER A 56 -15.38 17.77 7.74
N THR A 57 -16.15 18.85 7.63
CA THR A 57 -17.40 18.87 6.87
C THR A 57 -17.19 18.50 5.40
N GLU A 58 -16.04 18.88 4.85
CA GLU A 58 -15.58 18.61 3.49
C GLU A 58 -15.31 17.12 3.29
N PHE A 59 -14.62 16.46 4.23
CA PHE A 59 -14.46 14.99 4.22
C PHE A 59 -15.80 14.26 4.34
N LEU A 60 -16.67 14.70 5.26
CA LEU A 60 -17.98 14.07 5.51
C LEU A 60 -19.00 14.31 4.38
N SER A 61 -18.79 15.33 3.54
CA SER A 61 -19.66 15.66 2.40
C SER A 61 -19.13 15.15 1.06
N ALA A 62 -17.89 14.66 1.01
CA ALA A 62 -17.23 14.21 -0.21
C ALA A 62 -17.78 12.85 -0.68
N SER A 63 -18.88 12.87 -1.45
CA SER A 63 -19.15 11.79 -2.40
C SER A 63 -18.16 11.83 -3.57
N GLU A 64 -17.63 13.02 -3.89
CA GLU A 64 -16.48 13.27 -4.76
C GLU A 64 -15.76 14.54 -4.25
N PRO A 65 -14.42 14.54 -4.04
CA PRO A 65 -13.71 15.76 -3.65
C PRO A 65 -13.83 16.82 -4.76
N GLU A 66 -14.04 18.08 -4.40
CA GLU A 66 -14.02 19.20 -5.37
C GLU A 66 -12.68 19.20 -6.11
N VAL A 67 -12.73 19.11 -7.44
CA VAL A 67 -11.52 19.14 -8.28
C VAL A 67 -11.09 20.59 -8.47
N GLU A 68 -9.99 20.98 -7.82
CA GLU A 68 -9.41 22.30 -7.94
C GLU A 68 -8.43 22.35 -9.12
N PHE A 69 -8.59 23.36 -9.99
CA PHE A 69 -7.66 23.64 -11.08
C PHE A 69 -7.10 25.06 -10.94
N LYS A 70 -5.78 25.17 -11.02
CA LYS A 70 -5.05 26.43 -11.03
C LYS A 70 -4.33 26.64 -12.34
N CYS A 71 -4.07 27.91 -12.61
CA CYS A 71 -3.26 28.36 -13.71
C CYS A 71 -1.82 28.58 -13.24
N ALA A 72 -0.88 27.78 -13.73
CA ALA A 72 0.54 28.06 -13.60
C ALA A 72 0.96 29.10 -14.63
N LEU A 73 1.33 30.28 -14.16
CA LEU A 73 1.70 31.42 -15.01
C LEU A 73 3.10 31.25 -15.58
N HIS A 74 3.26 31.67 -16.84
CA HIS A 74 4.57 31.79 -17.46
C HIS A 74 5.40 32.87 -16.74
N PRO A 75 6.75 32.73 -16.60
CA PRO A 75 7.58 33.68 -15.87
C PRO A 75 7.37 35.16 -16.23
N ALA A 76 7.16 35.47 -17.51
CA ALA A 76 6.90 36.84 -17.99
C ALA A 76 5.57 37.48 -17.50
N ASP A 77 4.66 36.66 -16.97
CA ASP A 77 3.38 37.07 -16.41
C ASP A 77 3.33 36.90 -14.88
N ARG A 78 4.22 36.07 -14.29
CA ARG A 78 4.41 35.95 -12.83
C ARG A 78 4.74 37.30 -12.19
N ASP A 79 5.68 38.05 -12.76
CA ASP A 79 6.08 39.39 -12.27
C ASP A 79 4.92 40.38 -12.20
N ALA A 80 3.94 40.24 -13.09
CA ALA A 80 2.77 41.11 -13.15
C ALA A 80 1.66 40.67 -12.20
N ALA A 81 1.48 39.35 -12.02
CA ALA A 81 0.49 38.77 -11.12
C ALA A 81 0.95 38.81 -9.65
N GLY A 82 2.27 38.85 -9.43
CA GLY A 82 2.87 38.62 -8.11
C GLY A 82 2.65 37.20 -7.59
N ARG A 83 2.24 36.26 -8.45
CA ARG A 83 1.83 34.89 -8.08
C ARG A 83 2.30 33.88 -9.13
N HIS A 84 2.59 32.68 -8.66
CA HIS A 84 2.98 31.55 -9.50
C HIS A 84 1.77 30.78 -10.04
N PHE A 85 0.88 30.41 -9.12
CA PHE A 85 -0.39 29.75 -9.42
C PHE A 85 -1.52 30.72 -9.11
N VAL A 86 -2.50 30.78 -10.00
CA VAL A 86 -3.67 31.65 -9.84
C VAL A 86 -4.94 30.85 -10.12
N ASP A 87 -6.01 31.17 -9.41
CA ASP A 87 -7.31 30.52 -9.64
C ASP A 87 -7.85 30.86 -11.03
N ILE A 88 -8.57 29.91 -11.63
CA ILE A 88 -9.19 30.07 -12.96
C ILE A 88 -10.66 30.39 -12.78
N TYR A 89 -11.08 31.58 -13.22
CA TYR A 89 -12.48 31.99 -13.24
C TYR A 89 -12.99 32.15 -14.68
N GLY A 90 -14.26 31.83 -14.88
CA GLY A 90 -14.96 32.01 -16.15
C GLY A 90 -14.75 30.88 -17.17
N VAL A 91 -14.07 29.80 -16.79
CA VAL A 91 -13.99 28.54 -17.55
C VAL A 91 -14.77 27.48 -16.78
N ASP A 92 -15.65 26.76 -17.47
CA ASP A 92 -16.44 25.70 -16.83
C ASP A 92 -15.53 24.51 -16.48
N THR A 93 -15.63 24.01 -15.24
CA THR A 93 -14.92 22.80 -14.80
C THR A 93 -15.15 21.59 -15.70
N VAL A 94 -16.30 21.50 -16.38
CA VAL A 94 -16.60 20.44 -17.35
C VAL A 94 -15.67 20.49 -18.56
N GLU A 95 -15.24 21.68 -18.96
CA GLU A 95 -14.25 21.87 -20.04
C GLU A 95 -12.85 21.42 -19.60
N LEU A 96 -12.60 21.34 -18.29
CA LEU A 96 -11.32 20.95 -17.71
C LEU A 96 -11.19 19.44 -17.42
N ILE A 97 -12.24 18.64 -17.64
CA ILE A 97 -12.23 17.20 -17.29
C ILE A 97 -11.19 16.40 -18.11
N ASN A 98 -10.90 16.81 -19.34
CA ASN A 98 -9.99 16.09 -20.24
C ASN A 98 -8.58 16.68 -20.31
N VAL A 99 -8.22 17.55 -19.37
CA VAL A 99 -6.89 18.17 -19.33
C VAL A 99 -5.89 17.25 -18.66
N THR A 100 -4.65 17.27 -19.14
CA THR A 100 -3.53 16.61 -18.47
C THR A 100 -2.81 17.65 -17.62
N SER A 101 -2.91 17.52 -16.30
CA SER A 101 -2.27 18.42 -15.35
C SER A 101 -0.77 18.53 -15.66
N GLY A 102 -0.23 19.76 -15.67
CA GLY A 102 1.19 19.98 -15.95
C GLY A 102 1.53 20.12 -17.43
N GLU A 103 0.66 19.67 -18.34
CA GLU A 103 0.92 19.59 -19.77
C GLU A 103 -0.03 20.43 -20.63
N THR A 104 -1.33 20.38 -20.32
CA THR A 104 -2.34 21.10 -21.09
C THR A 104 -2.23 22.59 -20.82
N THR A 105 -2.23 23.38 -21.90
CA THR A 105 -2.29 24.83 -21.81
C THR A 105 -3.69 25.35 -22.04
N LEU A 106 -4.02 26.43 -21.34
CA LEU A 106 -5.23 27.20 -21.49
C LEU A 106 -4.93 28.55 -22.13
N GLU A 107 -5.57 28.82 -23.26
CA GLU A 107 -5.63 30.14 -23.89
C GLU A 107 -7.10 30.54 -24.05
N VAL A 108 -7.47 31.73 -23.56
CA VAL A 108 -8.82 32.27 -23.70
C VAL A 108 -8.74 33.68 -24.25
N GLU A 109 -9.48 33.94 -25.33
CA GLU A 109 -9.48 35.25 -25.99
C GLU A 109 -9.97 36.34 -25.03
N GLY A 110 -9.15 37.38 -24.83
CA GLY A 110 -9.47 38.49 -23.94
C GLY A 110 -9.33 38.16 -22.45
N ALA A 111 -8.73 37.03 -22.08
CA ALA A 111 -8.43 36.75 -20.68
C ALA A 111 -7.40 37.72 -20.10
N ILE A 112 -7.62 38.06 -18.83
CA ILE A 112 -6.78 38.99 -18.08
C ILE A 112 -6.35 38.36 -16.77
N ILE A 113 -5.18 38.77 -16.28
CA ILE A 113 -4.85 38.61 -14.87
C ILE A 113 -5.32 39.86 -14.13
N ALA A 114 -6.19 39.65 -13.16
CA ALA A 114 -6.73 40.69 -12.30
C ALA A 114 -7.00 40.11 -10.91
N ASP A 115 -6.67 40.89 -9.89
CA ASP A 115 -6.92 40.55 -8.47
C ASP A 115 -6.36 39.17 -8.06
N GLY A 116 -5.19 38.81 -8.61
CA GLY A 116 -4.51 37.55 -8.31
C GLY A 116 -5.12 36.31 -8.98
N ALA A 117 -6.04 36.48 -9.93
CA ALA A 117 -6.73 35.39 -10.62
C ALA A 117 -6.68 35.50 -12.15
N TYR A 118 -6.76 34.34 -12.82
CA TYR A 118 -7.00 34.25 -14.26
C TYR A 118 -8.50 34.44 -14.52
N ASN A 119 -8.87 35.48 -15.23
CA ASN A 119 -10.27 35.81 -15.50
C ASN A 119 -10.58 35.68 -17.00
N ALA A 120 -11.31 34.62 -17.36
CA ALA A 120 -11.88 34.44 -18.69
C ALA A 120 -13.19 35.24 -18.83
N PRO A 121 -13.37 36.05 -19.90
CA PRO A 121 -14.63 36.72 -20.15
C PRO A 121 -15.76 35.73 -20.42
N ALA A 122 -16.96 36.01 -19.93
CA ALA A 122 -18.13 35.17 -20.15
C ALA A 122 -18.41 34.98 -21.65
N GLY A 123 -18.52 33.72 -22.10
CA GLY A 123 -18.76 33.38 -23.50
C GLY A 123 -17.55 33.51 -24.43
N ALA A 124 -16.36 33.77 -23.88
CA ALA A 124 -15.12 33.74 -24.64
C ALA A 124 -14.83 32.32 -25.15
N LYS A 125 -14.13 32.23 -26.29
CA LYS A 125 -13.68 30.94 -26.82
C LYS A 125 -12.48 30.45 -26.02
N VAL A 126 -12.56 29.20 -25.60
CA VAL A 126 -11.51 28.49 -24.87
C VAL A 126 -10.72 27.62 -25.85
N TYR A 127 -9.39 27.74 -25.80
CA TYR A 127 -8.46 26.98 -26.61
C TYR A 127 -7.54 26.17 -25.70
N PHE A 128 -7.48 24.86 -25.94
CA PHE A 128 -6.56 23.95 -25.27
C PHE A 128 -5.40 23.60 -26.18
N GLY A 129 -4.19 23.62 -25.61
CA GLY A 129 -2.96 23.28 -26.30
C GLY A 129 -2.03 22.44 -25.43
N THR A 130 -0.79 22.32 -25.88
CA THR A 130 0.31 21.71 -25.12
C THR A 130 1.57 22.56 -25.33
N ILE A 131 2.41 22.66 -24.31
CA ILE A 131 3.68 23.38 -24.44
C ILE A 131 4.71 22.47 -25.14
N GLU A 132 5.26 22.88 -26.28
CA GLU A 132 6.38 22.16 -26.92
C GLU A 132 7.69 22.27 -26.12
N THR A 133 7.89 23.36 -25.36
CA THR A 133 9.01 23.49 -24.42
C THR A 133 8.79 22.61 -23.20
N ARG A 134 9.59 21.53 -23.12
CA ARG A 134 9.66 20.58 -22.00
C ARG A 134 9.64 21.27 -20.63
N ARG A 135 8.46 21.40 -20.02
CA ARG A 135 8.36 21.46 -18.57
C ARG A 135 9.04 20.21 -18.02
N ARG A 136 9.77 20.31 -16.91
CA ARG A 136 10.21 19.12 -16.17
C ARG A 136 8.99 18.50 -15.52
N LEU A 137 8.24 17.70 -16.28
CA LEU A 137 7.25 16.80 -15.71
C LEU A 137 7.95 15.89 -14.71
N SER A 138 7.24 15.52 -13.65
CA SER A 138 7.82 14.70 -12.60
C SER A 138 8.08 13.30 -13.13
N ASN A 139 9.31 13.04 -13.58
CA ASN A 139 9.72 11.71 -13.99
C ASN A 139 9.72 10.79 -12.77
N SER A 140 9.10 9.61 -12.85
CA SER A 140 9.05 8.64 -11.76
C SER A 140 10.39 7.99 -11.42
N ARG A 141 11.50 8.35 -12.09
CA ARG A 141 12.83 7.78 -11.88
C ARG A 141 13.94 8.82 -11.69
N GLY A 142 15.08 8.33 -11.21
CA GLY A 142 16.31 9.06 -10.98
C GLY A 142 16.32 9.84 -9.67
N THR A 143 17.41 10.54 -9.43
CA THR A 143 17.56 11.42 -8.26
C THR A 143 16.81 12.73 -8.47
N LYS A 144 16.00 13.12 -7.48
CA LYS A 144 15.27 14.39 -7.40
C LYS A 144 15.90 15.27 -6.35
N LYS A 145 16.26 16.49 -6.72
CA LYS A 145 16.72 17.50 -5.77
C LYS A 145 15.52 18.17 -5.13
N VAL A 146 15.42 18.03 -3.81
CA VAL A 146 14.28 18.52 -3.03
C VAL A 146 14.70 19.74 -2.20
N LEU A 147 13.88 20.79 -2.24
CA LEU A 147 13.94 21.88 -1.28
C LEU A 147 12.72 21.83 -0.36
N VAL A 148 12.95 21.90 0.95
CA VAL A 148 11.91 22.07 1.96
C VAL A 148 11.87 23.53 2.39
N VAL A 149 10.69 24.12 2.47
CA VAL A 149 10.48 25.49 2.93
C VAL A 149 9.61 25.45 4.17
N ARG A 150 10.22 25.75 5.32
CA ARG A 150 9.53 25.81 6.61
C ARG A 150 9.12 27.24 6.94
N ALA A 151 7.85 27.46 7.25
CA ALA A 151 7.36 28.76 7.68
C ALA A 151 7.59 29.02 9.18
N THR A 152 7.99 30.25 9.50
CA THR A 152 7.88 30.86 10.84
C THR A 152 7.04 32.13 10.74
N THR A 153 6.24 32.43 11.76
CA THR A 153 5.34 33.59 11.73
C THR A 153 5.22 34.27 13.09
N SER A 154 4.83 35.55 13.07
CA SER A 154 4.50 36.28 14.31
C SER A 154 3.22 35.80 15.01
N GLY A 155 2.37 35.01 14.34
CA GLY A 155 1.09 34.51 14.85
C GLY A 155 1.09 33.03 15.29
N GLY A 156 2.21 32.33 15.09
CA GLY A 156 2.40 30.90 15.36
C GLY A 156 3.36 30.28 14.35
N ASP A 157 4.43 29.66 14.82
CA ASP A 157 5.39 28.94 13.97
C ASP A 157 4.86 27.57 13.57
N THR A 158 5.40 27.00 12.48
CA THR A 158 5.29 25.56 12.25
C THR A 158 5.77 24.86 13.52
N VAL A 159 4.92 24.03 14.11
CA VAL A 159 5.14 23.40 15.42
C VAL A 159 6.40 22.55 15.40
N SER A 160 6.56 21.81 14.31
CA SER A 160 7.70 20.96 14.01
C SER A 160 9.00 21.76 13.88
N GLU A 161 10.08 21.27 14.51
CA GLU A 161 11.40 21.89 14.43
C GLU A 161 12.02 21.66 13.05
N ARG A 162 13.05 22.45 12.72
CA ARG A 162 13.76 22.32 11.43
C ARG A 162 14.31 20.91 11.25
N ASP A 163 15.00 20.39 12.25
CA ASP A 163 15.76 19.13 12.12
C ASP A 163 14.83 17.92 12.10
N ASP A 164 13.71 17.96 12.83
CA ASP A 164 12.68 16.91 12.79
C ASP A 164 12.06 16.78 11.39
N ILE A 165 11.74 17.91 10.74
CA ILE A 165 11.23 17.93 9.35
C ILE A 165 12.26 17.32 8.39
N VAL A 166 13.53 17.71 8.53
CA VAL A 166 14.63 17.18 7.70
C VAL A 166 14.77 15.67 7.91
N ASP A 167 14.69 15.18 9.14
CA ASP A 167 14.84 13.77 9.43
C ASP A 167 13.62 12.94 8.97
N ALA A 168 12.41 13.50 9.06
CA ALA A 168 11.19 12.88 8.53
C ALA A 168 11.20 12.77 6.99
N ILE A 169 11.78 13.76 6.30
CA ILE A 169 11.80 13.80 4.83
C ILE A 169 13.02 13.03 4.28
N PHE A 170 14.22 13.26 4.81
CA PHE A 170 15.47 12.77 4.23
C PHE A 170 16.17 11.68 5.06
N GLY A 171 15.84 11.55 6.34
CA GLY A 171 16.57 10.68 7.28
C GLY A 171 17.98 11.17 7.61
N THR A 172 18.25 12.47 7.47
CA THR A 172 19.59 13.07 7.60
C THR A 172 20.20 12.88 8.99
N PHE A 173 19.37 12.88 10.04
CA PHE A 173 19.79 12.79 11.44
C PHE A 173 19.61 11.39 12.03
N GLY A 174 19.45 10.39 11.18
CA GLY A 174 19.50 8.97 11.54
C GLY A 174 18.15 8.29 11.62
N ASN A 175 17.05 8.98 11.31
CA ASN A 175 15.75 8.33 11.18
C ASN A 175 15.77 7.30 10.03
N PRO A 176 15.58 6.00 10.33
CA PRO A 176 15.60 4.96 9.30
C PRO A 176 14.34 4.96 8.42
N ILE A 177 13.25 5.60 8.85
CA ILE A 177 11.96 5.63 8.16
C ILE A 177 11.58 7.07 7.83
N SER A 178 11.87 7.46 6.60
CA SER A 178 11.63 8.80 6.06
C SER A 178 10.92 8.72 4.72
N LEU A 179 10.42 9.84 4.20
CA LEU A 179 9.91 9.94 2.82
C LEU A 179 10.91 9.33 1.83
N ARG A 180 12.19 9.75 1.94
CA ARG A 180 13.27 9.25 1.09
C ARG A 180 13.45 7.74 1.22
N SER A 181 13.56 7.20 2.43
CA SER A 181 13.79 5.75 2.60
C SER A 181 12.59 4.92 2.15
N GLN A 182 11.36 5.41 2.33
CA GLN A 182 10.14 4.76 1.85
C GLN A 182 10.09 4.71 0.31
N TYR A 183 10.40 5.81 -0.39
CA TYR A 183 10.48 5.81 -1.85
C TYR A 183 11.64 4.94 -2.39
N LEU A 184 12.80 4.96 -1.74
CA LEU A 184 13.92 4.08 -2.10
C LEU A 184 13.53 2.60 -1.97
N GLY A 185 12.88 2.22 -0.87
CA GLY A 185 12.39 0.86 -0.62
C GLY A 185 11.31 0.45 -1.61
N CYS A 186 10.26 1.25 -1.77
CA CYS A 186 9.13 0.96 -2.65
C CYS A 186 9.45 1.02 -4.14
N SER A 187 10.58 1.60 -4.54
CA SER A 187 11.00 1.67 -5.95
C SER A 187 12.21 0.81 -6.28
N HIS A 188 12.85 0.20 -5.29
CA HIS A 188 14.17 -0.44 -5.42
C HIS A 188 15.24 0.50 -5.99
N ASN A 189 15.40 1.65 -5.33
CA ASN A 189 16.38 2.69 -5.68
C ASN A 189 16.17 3.31 -7.08
N LYS A 190 15.01 3.13 -7.70
CA LYS A 190 14.72 3.71 -9.03
C LYS A 190 14.36 5.18 -8.96
N ILE A 191 13.88 5.66 -7.82
CA ILE A 191 13.74 7.09 -7.50
C ILE A 191 14.36 7.38 -6.14
N ASP A 192 15.05 8.51 -6.04
CA ASP A 192 15.66 8.98 -4.79
C ASP A 192 15.33 10.48 -4.61
N PHE A 193 14.71 10.83 -3.49
CA PHE A 193 14.41 12.21 -3.12
C PHE A 193 15.50 12.72 -2.18
N THR A 194 16.50 13.39 -2.74
CA THR A 194 17.69 13.86 -2.00
C THR A 194 17.55 15.33 -1.61
N PRO A 195 18.08 15.73 -0.44
CA PRO A 195 18.14 17.14 -0.08
C PRO A 195 18.97 17.92 -1.10
N PHE A 196 18.51 19.11 -1.47
CA PHE A 196 19.33 20.03 -2.25
C PHE A 196 20.44 20.61 -1.37
N GLU A 197 21.68 20.43 -1.82
CA GLU A 197 22.87 20.98 -1.18
C GLU A 197 23.58 21.96 -2.12
N GLY A 198 23.82 23.18 -1.64
CA GLY A 198 24.68 24.15 -2.32
C GLY A 198 24.03 25.51 -2.61
N THR A 199 24.58 26.19 -3.61
CA THR A 199 24.29 27.60 -3.89
C THR A 199 23.14 27.77 -4.87
N THR A 200 22.20 28.62 -4.50
CA THR A 200 21.02 28.95 -5.31
C THR A 200 21.30 30.11 -6.28
N GLN A 201 20.33 30.46 -7.13
CA GLN A 201 20.41 31.55 -8.12
C GLN A 201 20.74 32.92 -7.50
N THR A 202 20.29 33.16 -6.27
CA THR A 202 20.54 34.39 -5.51
C THR A 202 21.89 34.39 -4.78
N GLY A 203 22.63 33.27 -4.81
CA GLY A 203 23.86 33.08 -4.04
C GLY A 203 23.63 32.58 -2.61
N TYR A 204 22.40 32.26 -2.22
CA TYR A 204 22.10 31.69 -0.91
C TYR A 204 22.61 30.25 -0.82
N GLN A 205 23.19 29.88 0.32
CA GLN A 205 23.67 28.51 0.56
C GLN A 205 22.62 27.72 1.31
N VAL A 206 22.08 26.68 0.67
CA VAL A 206 21.17 25.73 1.30
C VAL A 206 21.99 24.57 1.86
N THR A 207 21.64 24.18 3.08
CA THR A 207 22.16 23.00 3.78
C THR A 207 20.99 22.17 4.28
N ASP A 208 21.17 20.85 4.26
CA ASP A 208 20.19 19.82 4.64
C ASP A 208 18.88 19.86 3.82
N GLY A 209 18.92 20.48 2.64
CA GLY A 209 17.78 20.59 1.75
C GLY A 209 16.62 21.44 2.29
N ILE A 210 16.82 22.28 3.31
CA ILE A 210 15.75 23.06 3.94
C ILE A 210 16.13 24.53 4.16
N ILE A 211 15.15 25.42 3.97
CA ILE A 211 15.21 26.82 4.40
C ILE A 211 14.08 27.12 5.39
N THR A 212 14.33 28.04 6.31
CA THR A 212 13.30 28.58 7.21
C THR A 212 13.02 30.01 6.83
N VAL A 213 11.74 30.33 6.66
CA VAL A 213 11.28 31.59 6.08
C VAL A 213 10.29 32.25 7.02
N ASP A 214 10.61 33.46 7.44
CA ASP A 214 9.67 34.33 8.15
C ASP A 214 8.75 35.02 7.15
N ILE A 215 7.47 34.67 7.21
CA ILE A 215 6.44 35.25 6.34
C ILE A 215 5.85 36.55 6.90
N ASN A 216 6.28 36.99 8.10
CA ASN A 216 5.98 38.27 8.75
C ASN A 216 4.49 38.69 8.70
N SER A 217 3.59 37.71 8.83
CA SER A 217 2.14 37.91 8.88
C SER A 217 1.46 36.77 9.63
N ASP A 218 0.29 37.07 10.23
CA ASP A 218 -0.55 36.09 10.93
C ASP A 218 -1.53 35.43 9.95
N PHE A 219 -1.46 34.10 9.83
CA PHE A 219 -2.30 33.31 8.93
C PHE A 219 -3.47 32.61 9.63
N ARG A 220 -3.67 32.87 10.93
CA ARG A 220 -4.79 32.28 11.67
C ARG A 220 -6.13 32.73 11.06
N GLY A 221 -6.96 31.76 10.70
CA GLY A 221 -8.25 31.95 10.04
C GLY A 221 -8.15 32.39 8.57
N ARG A 222 -6.94 32.63 8.03
CA ARG A 222 -6.75 33.00 6.63
C ARG A 222 -6.87 31.77 5.73
N ASN A 223 -7.32 31.99 4.50
CA ASN A 223 -7.39 30.96 3.48
C ASN A 223 -5.98 30.39 3.19
N ARG A 224 -5.87 29.06 3.07
CA ARG A 224 -4.59 28.36 2.82
C ARG A 224 -3.83 28.88 1.61
N ASN A 225 -4.52 29.30 0.54
CA ASN A 225 -3.91 29.79 -0.70
C ASN A 225 -3.10 31.07 -0.43
N VAL A 226 -3.57 31.93 0.48
CA VAL A 226 -2.85 33.15 0.87
C VAL A 226 -1.57 32.81 1.64
N ALA A 227 -1.61 31.76 2.46
CA ALA A 227 -0.45 31.32 3.24
C ALA A 227 0.61 30.67 2.35
N GLU A 228 0.19 29.81 1.42
CA GLU A 228 1.05 29.21 0.40
C GLU A 228 1.76 30.29 -0.44
N GLU A 229 1.00 31.25 -0.98
CA GLU A 229 1.53 32.34 -1.80
C GLU A 229 2.55 33.19 -1.04
N GLY A 230 2.25 33.52 0.22
CA GLY A 230 3.16 34.26 1.10
C GLY A 230 4.47 33.50 1.31
N LEU A 231 4.38 32.18 1.55
CA LEU A 231 5.55 31.33 1.77
C LEU A 231 6.40 31.16 0.51
N ILE A 232 5.79 30.90 -0.64
CA ILE A 232 6.49 30.84 -1.94
C ILE A 232 7.21 32.16 -2.21
N SER A 233 6.49 33.28 -2.10
CA SER A 233 7.06 34.61 -2.36
C SER A 233 8.26 34.91 -1.46
N ALA A 234 8.16 34.58 -0.18
CA ALA A 234 9.23 34.81 0.78
C ALA A 234 10.43 33.87 0.53
N ALA A 235 10.18 32.61 0.15
CA ALA A 235 11.22 31.67 -0.24
C ALA A 235 11.96 32.13 -1.50
N GLU A 236 11.25 32.57 -2.54
CA GLU A 236 11.84 33.00 -3.81
C GLU A 236 12.72 34.25 -3.66
N ASN A 237 12.37 35.15 -2.73
CA ASN A 237 13.25 36.27 -2.39
C ASN A 237 14.59 35.81 -1.80
N ILE A 238 14.64 34.64 -1.16
CA ILE A 238 15.85 34.07 -0.55
C ILE A 238 16.61 33.26 -1.57
N VAL A 239 15.96 32.34 -2.30
CA VAL A 239 16.63 31.33 -3.12
C VAL A 239 16.52 31.56 -4.63
N GLY A 240 15.65 32.45 -5.11
CA GLY A 240 15.31 32.60 -6.53
C GLY A 240 14.18 31.65 -6.95
N ASP A 241 13.98 31.48 -8.26
CA ASP A 241 12.85 30.71 -8.81
C ASP A 241 12.90 29.24 -8.35
N LEU A 242 11.85 28.78 -7.68
CA LEU A 242 11.79 27.44 -7.08
C LEU A 242 11.74 26.34 -8.16
N GLU A 243 10.86 26.48 -9.15
CA GLU A 243 10.63 25.45 -10.18
C GLU A 243 11.83 25.28 -11.14
N GLN A 244 12.67 26.31 -11.30
CA GLN A 244 13.85 26.25 -12.15
C GLN A 244 15.05 25.54 -11.50
N GLN A 245 15.10 25.48 -10.17
CA GLN A 245 16.27 25.02 -9.42
C GLN A 245 16.09 23.64 -8.80
N PHE A 246 14.87 23.34 -8.39
CA PHE A 246 14.55 22.13 -7.63
C PHE A 246 13.63 21.23 -8.46
N ASP A 247 13.85 19.92 -8.37
CA ASP A 247 12.95 18.97 -9.02
C ASP A 247 11.66 18.78 -8.22
N HIS A 248 11.71 19.12 -6.93
CA HIS A 248 10.59 19.00 -6.01
C HIS A 248 10.71 20.01 -4.86
N VAL A 249 9.59 20.52 -4.38
CA VAL A 249 9.49 21.52 -3.32
C VAL A 249 8.42 21.11 -2.33
N ILE A 250 8.78 21.02 -1.05
CA ILE A 250 7.86 20.71 0.05
C ILE A 250 7.66 21.99 0.87
N LEU A 251 6.42 22.45 0.96
CA LEU A 251 6.04 23.62 1.74
C LEU A 251 5.42 23.18 3.06
N CYS A 252 6.08 23.47 4.19
CA CYS A 252 5.51 23.26 5.53
C CYS A 252 4.90 24.58 6.02
N LEU A 253 3.58 24.68 5.96
CA LEU A 253 2.83 25.85 6.39
C LEU A 253 2.65 25.87 7.91
N PRO A 254 2.51 27.06 8.53
CA PRO A 254 2.26 27.18 9.95
C PRO A 254 0.80 26.80 10.29
N PRO A 255 0.48 26.50 11.56
CA PRO A 255 -0.88 26.13 11.95
C PRO A 255 -1.84 27.31 11.83
N GLY A 256 -3.14 26.99 11.79
CA GLY A 256 -4.21 27.95 11.96
C GLY A 256 -4.84 28.50 10.69
N THR A 257 -4.40 28.07 9.50
CA THR A 257 -5.14 28.35 8.25
C THR A 257 -6.56 27.75 8.31
N SER A 258 -7.52 28.37 7.63
CA SER A 258 -8.91 27.89 7.59
C SER A 258 -9.09 26.71 6.62
N GLY A 259 -10.11 25.88 6.85
CA GLY A 259 -10.58 24.88 5.87
C GLY A 259 -10.27 23.40 6.17
N GLY A 260 -9.89 23.03 7.40
CA GLY A 260 -9.83 21.61 7.83
C GLY A 260 -8.93 20.68 7.00
N TRP A 261 -8.02 21.24 6.20
CA TRP A 261 -7.17 20.52 5.26
C TRP A 261 -5.92 19.99 5.97
N VAL A 262 -5.42 18.86 5.47
CA VAL A 262 -4.24 18.14 5.99
C VAL A 262 -3.01 18.46 5.14
N ALA A 263 -3.13 18.23 3.84
CA ALA A 263 -2.10 18.49 2.86
C ALA A 263 -2.73 18.56 1.46
N TYR A 264 -1.95 19.02 0.48
CA TYR A 264 -2.33 19.00 -0.92
C TYR A 264 -1.10 19.03 -1.82
N ALA A 265 -1.28 18.60 -3.06
CA ALA A 265 -0.21 18.56 -4.04
C ALA A 265 -0.66 18.97 -5.44
N TYR A 266 0.27 19.59 -6.16
CA TYR A 266 0.11 19.96 -7.56
C TYR A 266 0.38 18.73 -8.43
N VAL A 267 -0.68 18.14 -8.99
CA VAL A 267 -0.60 16.89 -9.77
C VAL A 267 0.35 17.05 -10.96
N ASN A 268 1.29 16.12 -11.11
CA ASN A 268 2.32 16.15 -12.16
C ASN A 268 3.16 17.45 -12.13
N GLY A 269 3.17 18.15 -10.99
CA GLY A 269 3.95 19.35 -10.70
C GLY A 269 4.98 19.10 -9.60
N PRO A 270 5.79 20.11 -9.25
CA PRO A 270 6.90 19.93 -8.31
C PRO A 270 6.54 20.23 -6.84
N ILE A 271 5.36 20.77 -6.53
CA ILE A 271 5.04 21.31 -5.21
C ILE A 271 4.05 20.41 -4.46
N SER A 272 4.40 20.09 -3.22
CA SER A 272 3.50 19.53 -2.19
C SER A 272 3.45 20.47 -0.99
N VAL A 273 2.28 20.59 -0.36
CA VAL A 273 2.00 21.57 0.69
C VAL A 273 1.34 20.87 1.87
N PHE A 274 1.89 21.09 3.06
CA PHE A 274 1.48 20.39 4.28
C PHE A 274 1.08 21.38 5.36
N ASN A 275 -0.01 21.07 6.08
CA ASN A 275 -0.47 21.87 7.19
C ASN A 275 0.29 21.49 8.47
N ASP A 276 1.18 22.37 8.93
CA ASP A 276 1.86 22.25 10.22
C ASP A 276 2.50 20.87 10.44
N ARG A 277 2.08 20.15 11.50
CA ARG A 277 2.59 18.83 11.89
C ARG A 277 2.47 17.75 10.80
N TRP A 278 1.63 17.95 9.79
CA TRP A 278 1.47 16.99 8.70
C TRP A 278 2.67 16.93 7.78
N CYS A 279 3.58 17.93 7.85
CA CYS A 279 4.85 17.94 7.12
C CYS A 279 5.86 16.89 7.61
N GLU A 280 5.51 16.08 8.63
CA GLU A 280 6.37 15.03 9.20
C GLU A 280 5.71 13.65 9.19
N LYS A 281 4.47 13.53 8.70
CA LYS A 281 3.74 12.26 8.73
C LYS A 281 4.08 11.45 7.50
N LEU A 282 4.73 10.30 7.70
CA LEU A 282 5.25 9.47 6.61
C LEU A 282 4.18 9.19 5.54
N SER A 283 3.01 8.72 5.97
CA SER A 283 1.93 8.39 5.04
C SER A 283 1.50 9.60 4.20
N THR A 284 1.33 10.77 4.82
CA THR A 284 0.92 12.00 4.14
C THR A 284 2.01 12.49 3.20
N LEU A 285 3.27 12.50 3.64
CA LEU A 285 4.42 12.87 2.81
C LEU A 285 4.49 12.00 1.54
N VAL A 286 4.39 10.68 1.68
CA VAL A 286 4.45 9.76 0.53
C VAL A 286 3.23 9.90 -0.38
N HIS A 287 2.05 10.16 0.19
CA HIS A 287 0.81 10.35 -0.56
C HIS A 287 0.88 11.58 -1.47
N GLU A 288 1.20 12.75 -0.91
CA GLU A 288 1.23 14.02 -1.63
C GLU A 288 2.35 14.05 -2.69
N VAL A 289 3.52 13.53 -2.35
CA VAL A 289 4.60 13.37 -3.34
C VAL A 289 4.20 12.37 -4.44
N GLY A 290 3.31 11.42 -4.14
CA GLY A 290 2.69 10.54 -5.13
C GLY A 290 1.88 11.31 -6.18
N HIS A 291 1.12 12.32 -5.79
CA HIS A 291 0.42 13.21 -6.72
C HIS A 291 1.37 14.00 -7.61
N ASN A 292 2.49 14.47 -7.07
CA ASN A 292 3.53 15.10 -7.89
C ASN A 292 4.08 14.13 -8.94
N LEU A 293 4.11 12.82 -8.67
CA LEU A 293 4.44 11.75 -9.63
C LEU A 293 3.26 11.30 -10.52
N ASN A 294 2.22 12.12 -10.62
CA ASN A 294 1.03 11.90 -11.43
C ASN A 294 0.14 10.72 -10.97
N LEU A 295 0.20 10.32 -9.70
CA LEU A 295 -0.67 9.27 -9.16
C LEU A 295 -1.95 9.89 -8.60
N ALA A 296 -3.12 9.39 -9.00
CA ALA A 296 -4.38 9.76 -8.35
C ALA A 296 -4.64 8.93 -7.09
N HIS A 297 -5.68 9.27 -6.34
CA HIS A 297 -6.13 8.47 -5.19
C HIS A 297 -6.40 7.00 -5.54
N SER A 298 -6.49 6.17 -4.50
CA SER A 298 -6.90 4.77 -4.55
C SER A 298 -8.08 4.55 -3.63
N GLY A 299 -9.15 3.94 -4.11
CA GLY A 299 -10.36 3.67 -3.35
C GLY A 299 -10.68 2.19 -3.26
N SER A 300 -11.72 1.86 -2.49
CA SER A 300 -12.32 0.54 -2.41
C SER A 300 -13.83 0.64 -2.63
N ALA A 301 -14.54 -0.50 -2.61
CA ALA A 301 -16.00 -0.52 -2.70
C ALA A 301 -16.71 0.34 -1.64
N GLU A 302 -16.04 0.61 -0.51
CA GLU A 302 -16.57 1.45 0.57
C GLU A 302 -16.35 2.95 0.33
N GLY A 303 -15.45 3.34 -0.57
CA GLY A 303 -15.22 4.73 -0.95
C GLY A 303 -13.76 5.07 -1.33
N PRO A 304 -13.51 6.31 -1.79
CA PRO A 304 -12.21 6.77 -2.29
C PRO A 304 -11.10 6.83 -1.24
N TYR A 305 -11.44 6.86 0.07
CA TYR A 305 -10.47 6.89 1.16
C TYR A 305 -10.52 5.64 2.05
N HIS A 306 -11.27 4.61 1.66
CA HIS A 306 -11.39 3.37 2.42
C HIS A 306 -10.35 2.31 2.00
N ASP A 307 -9.52 2.64 1.02
CA ASP A 307 -8.41 1.81 0.61
C ASP A 307 -7.27 1.92 1.63
N LYS A 308 -6.95 0.81 2.30
CA LYS A 308 -5.82 0.71 3.25
C LYS A 308 -4.72 -0.24 2.76
N HIS A 309 -4.73 -0.66 1.49
CA HIS A 309 -3.76 -1.62 0.94
C HIS A 309 -2.59 -0.93 0.22
N GLY A 310 -2.74 0.32 -0.20
CA GLY A 310 -1.67 1.14 -0.77
C GLY A 310 -1.69 2.58 -0.25
N VAL A 311 -0.54 3.25 -0.32
CA VAL A 311 -0.34 4.58 0.30
C VAL A 311 -1.12 5.73 -0.37
N MET A 312 -1.59 5.54 -1.61
CA MET A 312 -2.47 6.52 -2.29
C MET A 312 -3.95 6.40 -1.87
N GLY A 313 -4.28 5.54 -0.90
CA GLY A 313 -5.60 5.42 -0.32
C GLY A 313 -5.76 6.28 0.94
N PHE A 314 -6.03 5.63 2.07
CA PHE A 314 -6.12 6.27 3.37
C PHE A 314 -4.75 6.73 3.87
N SER A 315 -4.69 7.94 4.42
CA SER A 315 -3.51 8.52 5.03
C SER A 315 -3.57 8.49 6.55
N TYR A 316 -2.44 8.21 7.20
CA TYR A 316 -2.35 8.01 8.64
C TYR A 316 -1.61 9.14 9.34
N ASN A 317 -2.08 9.52 10.53
CA ASN A 317 -1.42 10.51 11.40
C ASN A 317 -0.29 9.87 12.23
N GLU A 318 0.68 9.25 11.58
CA GLU A 318 1.80 8.55 12.20
C GLU A 318 3.13 9.16 11.71
N PHE A 319 4.10 9.38 12.59
CA PHE A 319 5.39 9.99 12.21
C PHE A 319 6.25 9.07 11.35
N PHE A 320 6.44 7.82 11.77
CA PHE A 320 7.34 6.86 11.12
C PHE A 320 6.57 5.69 10.48
N GLY A 321 5.33 5.92 10.08
CA GLY A 321 4.48 4.85 9.58
C GLY A 321 3.17 5.30 8.94
N PRO A 322 2.37 4.33 8.50
CA PRO A 322 2.79 2.95 8.27
C PRO A 322 3.72 2.85 7.05
N ARG A 323 4.69 1.93 7.12
CA ARG A 323 5.50 1.51 5.96
C ARG A 323 4.64 0.75 4.96
N MET A 324 4.23 1.47 3.93
CA MET A 324 3.33 1.02 2.87
C MET A 324 3.83 1.47 1.51
N CYS A 325 3.74 0.58 0.53
CA CYS A 325 4.03 0.90 -0.85
C CYS A 325 2.76 1.12 -1.68
N PHE A 326 2.96 1.46 -2.94
CA PHE A 326 1.90 1.67 -3.90
C PHE A 326 1.24 0.34 -4.31
N ASN A 327 -0.04 0.40 -4.69
CA ASN A 327 -0.77 -0.76 -5.19
C ASN A 327 -0.31 -1.17 -6.61
N PRO A 328 -0.72 -2.34 -7.13
CA PRO A 328 -0.28 -2.84 -8.43
C PRO A 328 -0.58 -1.90 -9.61
N ALA A 329 -1.71 -1.19 -9.59
CA ALA A 329 -2.06 -0.24 -10.66
C ALA A 329 -1.13 0.98 -10.68
N LYS A 330 -0.80 1.53 -9.50
CA LYS A 330 0.18 2.61 -9.38
C LYS A 330 1.60 2.15 -9.73
N ASN A 331 2.00 0.94 -9.30
CA ASN A 331 3.28 0.34 -9.66
C ASN A 331 3.43 0.16 -11.18
N TRP A 332 2.36 -0.26 -11.86
CA TRP A 332 2.30 -0.30 -13.33
C TRP A 332 2.50 1.09 -13.95
N GLN A 333 1.77 2.10 -13.45
CA GLN A 333 1.86 3.46 -13.96
C GLN A 333 3.25 4.08 -13.80
N LEU A 334 3.89 3.87 -12.65
CA LEU A 334 5.24 4.36 -12.35
C LEU A 334 6.30 3.69 -13.23
N GLY A 335 6.00 2.51 -13.75
CA GLY A 335 6.90 1.68 -14.54
C GLY A 335 8.11 1.19 -13.75
N TRP A 336 8.12 1.26 -12.41
CA TRP A 336 9.30 0.85 -11.65
C TRP A 336 9.66 -0.61 -11.90
N TYR A 337 8.70 -1.46 -12.26
CA TYR A 337 8.88 -2.89 -12.38
C TYR A 337 8.69 -3.40 -13.80
N ASP A 338 8.95 -2.58 -14.83
CA ASP A 338 8.71 -2.94 -16.24
C ASP A 338 9.35 -4.27 -16.68
N ASP A 339 10.47 -4.66 -16.06
CA ASP A 339 11.19 -5.91 -16.31
C ASP A 339 10.59 -7.13 -15.59
N GLN A 340 9.73 -6.91 -14.60
CA GLN A 340 8.95 -7.93 -13.89
C GLN A 340 7.46 -7.58 -13.90
N ALA A 341 7.00 -6.91 -14.96
CA ALA A 341 5.60 -6.60 -15.20
C ALA A 341 5.19 -7.17 -16.55
N ILE A 342 3.99 -7.73 -16.63
CA ILE A 342 3.49 -8.35 -17.86
C ILE A 342 2.07 -7.90 -18.17
N GLU A 343 1.81 -7.61 -19.44
CA GLU A 343 0.45 -7.46 -19.96
C GLU A 343 0.01 -8.79 -20.59
N TRP A 344 -0.94 -9.47 -19.96
CA TRP A 344 -1.52 -10.72 -20.47
C TRP A 344 -2.78 -10.45 -21.28
N ASN A 345 -2.89 -11.10 -22.44
CA ASN A 345 -4.06 -11.03 -23.31
C ASN A 345 -4.99 -12.22 -23.04
N PRO A 346 -6.28 -11.99 -22.69
CA PRO A 346 -7.22 -13.07 -22.40
C PRO A 346 -7.38 -14.13 -23.49
N ASN A 347 -7.09 -13.78 -24.75
CA ASN A 347 -7.18 -14.69 -25.88
C ASN A 347 -5.94 -15.59 -26.06
N ASP A 348 -4.88 -15.39 -25.28
CA ASP A 348 -3.64 -16.17 -25.36
C ASP A 348 -3.73 -17.50 -24.56
N GLY A 349 -4.86 -17.74 -23.89
CA GLY A 349 -5.10 -18.89 -23.01
C GLY A 349 -4.77 -18.61 -21.56
N THR A 350 -4.94 -19.60 -20.68
CA THR A 350 -4.75 -19.44 -19.23
C THR A 350 -3.33 -18.96 -18.90
N PHE A 351 -3.23 -17.87 -18.14
CA PHE A 351 -1.98 -17.45 -17.52
C PHE A 351 -1.76 -18.27 -16.25
N ILE A 352 -0.56 -18.81 -16.08
CA ILE A 352 -0.09 -19.37 -14.81
C ILE A 352 1.27 -18.73 -14.56
N GLY A 353 1.42 -18.08 -13.41
CA GLY A 353 2.65 -17.37 -13.10
C GLY A 353 2.72 -16.99 -11.63
N THR A 354 3.94 -16.68 -11.21
CA THR A 354 4.23 -16.32 -9.83
C THR A 354 4.24 -14.80 -9.67
N LEU A 355 3.55 -14.33 -8.64
CA LEU A 355 3.62 -12.96 -8.17
C LEU A 355 4.59 -12.86 -6.99
N VAL A 356 5.38 -11.80 -6.96
CA VAL A 356 6.17 -11.36 -5.81
C VAL A 356 5.67 -10.01 -5.33
N GLY A 357 5.76 -9.75 -4.03
CA GLY A 357 5.53 -8.41 -3.52
C GLY A 357 6.64 -7.46 -3.91
N VAL A 358 6.34 -6.16 -3.90
CA VAL A 358 7.32 -5.12 -4.24
C VAL A 358 8.63 -5.29 -3.49
N VAL A 359 8.59 -5.72 -2.23
CA VAL A 359 9.78 -5.90 -1.37
C VAL A 359 10.69 -7.06 -1.77
N ASP A 360 10.20 -8.00 -2.57
CA ASP A 360 10.93 -9.17 -3.06
C ASP A 360 11.30 -9.06 -4.55
N TYR A 361 11.04 -7.91 -5.19
CA TYR A 361 11.50 -7.62 -6.55
C TYR A 361 13.01 -7.87 -6.73
N GLY A 362 13.38 -8.41 -7.89
CA GLY A 362 14.75 -8.70 -8.28
C GLY A 362 15.36 -9.96 -7.64
N LYS A 363 14.65 -10.67 -6.76
CA LYS A 363 15.15 -11.92 -6.16
C LYS A 363 15.15 -13.09 -7.13
N ASN A 364 14.12 -13.19 -7.96
CA ASN A 364 14.01 -14.14 -9.04
C ASN A 364 13.36 -13.46 -10.24
N TYR A 365 14.07 -13.41 -11.37
CA TYR A 365 13.69 -12.63 -12.56
C TYR A 365 12.53 -13.23 -13.36
N GLU A 366 12.14 -14.48 -13.08
CA GLU A 366 11.00 -15.13 -13.75
C GLU A 366 9.65 -14.77 -13.10
N ASP A 367 9.67 -14.15 -11.91
CA ASP A 367 8.45 -13.77 -11.19
C ASP A 367 7.98 -12.37 -11.61
N PHE A 368 6.70 -12.07 -11.34
CA PHE A 368 6.09 -10.79 -11.70
C PHE A 368 5.72 -9.98 -10.45
N VAL A 369 5.99 -8.68 -10.45
CA VAL A 369 5.45 -7.74 -9.45
C VAL A 369 4.02 -7.34 -9.81
N VAL A 370 3.73 -7.18 -11.11
CA VAL A 370 2.40 -6.80 -11.61
C VAL A 370 2.04 -7.58 -12.86
N VAL A 371 0.84 -8.16 -12.85
CA VAL A 371 0.17 -8.67 -14.06
C VAL A 371 -0.98 -7.74 -14.42
N LYS A 372 -0.92 -7.14 -15.60
CA LYS A 372 -2.02 -6.34 -16.16
C LYS A 372 -2.80 -7.17 -17.18
N ILE A 373 -4.12 -7.14 -17.08
CA ILE A 373 -5.00 -7.80 -18.06
C ILE A 373 -5.32 -6.81 -19.18
N LYS A 374 -4.99 -7.20 -20.42
CA LYS A 374 -5.26 -6.42 -21.62
C LYS A 374 -6.75 -6.30 -21.87
N GLN A 375 -7.24 -5.06 -21.96
CA GLN A 375 -8.61 -4.75 -22.38
C GLN A 375 -8.68 -3.36 -23.01
N THR A 376 -9.73 -3.10 -23.81
CA THR A 376 -9.86 -1.85 -24.59
C THR A 376 -11.14 -1.06 -24.35
N TRP A 377 -12.14 -1.63 -23.65
CA TRP A 377 -13.47 -1.01 -23.47
C TRP A 377 -13.74 -0.46 -22.06
N ARG A 378 -12.87 -0.76 -21.08
CA ARG A 378 -13.00 -0.34 -19.67
C ARG A 378 -11.62 -0.07 -19.04
N GLU A 379 -11.63 0.34 -17.77
CA GLU A 379 -10.45 0.42 -16.89
C GLU A 379 -9.65 -0.88 -16.94
N SER A 380 -8.32 -0.78 -16.95
CA SER A 380 -7.43 -1.95 -16.93
C SER A 380 -7.41 -2.60 -15.56
N ILE A 381 -7.30 -3.93 -15.51
CA ILE A 381 -7.18 -4.69 -14.27
C ILE A 381 -5.70 -5.01 -14.05
N HIS A 382 -5.24 -4.76 -12.83
CA HIS A 382 -3.87 -5.00 -12.37
C HIS A 382 -3.92 -5.92 -11.16
N ILE A 383 -3.04 -6.91 -11.16
CA ILE A 383 -2.96 -7.93 -10.12
C ILE A 383 -1.54 -7.91 -9.56
N GLY A 384 -1.41 -7.95 -8.24
CA GLY A 384 -0.13 -8.05 -7.56
C GLY A 384 -0.27 -8.67 -6.18
N TYR A 385 0.86 -8.98 -5.55
CA TYR A 385 0.91 -9.61 -4.24
C TYR A 385 1.30 -8.59 -3.16
N ASN A 386 0.40 -8.28 -2.23
CA ASN A 386 0.63 -7.27 -1.19
C ASN A 386 1.39 -7.88 0.00
N ARG A 387 2.63 -8.30 -0.23
CA ARG A 387 3.50 -8.93 0.78
C ARG A 387 3.80 -7.95 1.92
N ALA A 388 3.39 -8.30 3.13
CA ALA A 388 3.66 -7.52 4.34
C ALA A 388 5.04 -7.87 4.93
N LYS A 389 6.10 -7.24 4.40
CA LYS A 389 7.50 -7.43 4.81
C LYS A 389 8.32 -6.17 4.51
N GLY A 390 9.33 -5.86 5.31
CA GLY A 390 10.27 -4.76 5.05
C GLY A 390 9.57 -3.40 4.93
N TYR A 391 9.80 -2.69 3.84
CA TYR A 391 9.20 -1.36 3.58
C TYR A 391 7.69 -1.39 3.26
N ASN A 392 7.06 -2.57 3.30
CA ASN A 392 5.61 -2.74 3.14
C ASN A 392 4.97 -3.51 4.31
N GLU A 393 5.69 -3.75 5.41
CA GLU A 393 5.21 -4.66 6.47
C GLU A 393 4.04 -4.16 7.30
N GLU A 394 3.82 -2.85 7.28
CA GLU A 394 2.75 -2.18 8.01
C GLU A 394 1.55 -1.86 7.12
N THR A 395 1.50 -2.39 5.89
CA THR A 395 0.29 -2.36 5.06
C THR A 395 -0.91 -2.85 5.86
N ARG A 396 -1.96 -2.02 5.91
CA ARG A 396 -3.07 -2.16 6.88
C ARG A 396 -4.22 -3.03 6.36
N MET A 397 -4.23 -3.35 5.07
CA MET A 397 -5.23 -4.19 4.43
C MET A 397 -4.57 -5.13 3.42
N ALA A 398 -5.20 -6.28 3.18
CA ALA A 398 -4.73 -7.28 2.22
C ALA A 398 -3.30 -7.78 2.48
N ARG A 399 -2.89 -7.92 3.74
CA ARG A 399 -1.54 -8.34 4.13
C ARG A 399 -1.29 -9.77 3.64
N ASN A 400 -0.24 -9.96 2.84
CA ASN A 400 0.11 -11.27 2.26
C ASN A 400 -1.02 -11.88 1.43
N MET A 401 -1.81 -11.03 0.76
CA MET A 401 -2.89 -11.43 -0.15
C MET A 401 -2.61 -10.97 -1.57
N VAL A 402 -3.23 -11.64 -2.55
CA VAL A 402 -3.24 -11.15 -3.93
C VAL A 402 -4.32 -10.07 -4.04
N THR A 403 -3.94 -8.88 -4.50
CA THR A 403 -4.85 -7.74 -4.67
C THR A 403 -5.17 -7.53 -6.14
N ILE A 404 -6.45 -7.28 -6.44
CA ILE A 404 -6.95 -7.10 -7.80
C ILE A 404 -7.55 -5.70 -7.88
N VAL A 405 -6.99 -4.86 -8.77
CA VAL A 405 -7.23 -3.42 -8.78
C VAL A 405 -7.59 -2.95 -10.19
N SER A 406 -8.69 -2.22 -10.36
CA SER A 406 -8.99 -1.51 -11.61
C SER A 406 -8.39 -0.11 -11.62
N ALA A 407 -8.00 0.38 -12.79
CA ALA A 407 -7.61 1.77 -12.98
C ALA A 407 -7.78 2.20 -14.44
N GLY A 408 -8.13 3.47 -14.65
CA GLY A 408 -8.10 4.12 -15.97
C GLY A 408 -6.67 4.37 -16.47
N LYS A 409 -6.56 5.08 -17.60
CA LYS A 409 -5.27 5.48 -18.17
C LYS A 409 -4.84 6.84 -17.60
N GLY A 410 -3.52 7.04 -17.45
CA GLY A 410 -2.96 8.31 -17.00
C GLY A 410 -3.33 8.62 -15.55
N TYR A 411 -3.69 9.87 -15.28
CA TYR A 411 -4.13 10.29 -13.95
C TYR A 411 -5.56 9.78 -13.67
N SER A 412 -5.66 8.63 -13.03
CA SER A 412 -6.95 7.98 -12.76
C SER A 412 -6.95 7.31 -11.40
N GLN A 413 -8.08 7.48 -10.69
CA GLN A 413 -8.32 6.77 -9.44
C GLN A 413 -8.27 5.27 -9.70
N SER A 414 -7.62 4.54 -8.79
CA SER A 414 -7.63 3.07 -8.84
C SER A 414 -8.59 2.53 -7.81
N MET A 415 -9.29 1.43 -8.11
CA MET A 415 -10.26 0.81 -7.21
C MET A 415 -9.83 -0.61 -6.87
N LEU A 416 -9.72 -0.92 -5.58
CA LEU A 416 -9.59 -2.29 -5.10
C LEU A 416 -10.89 -3.03 -5.39
N LEU A 417 -10.80 -4.05 -6.25
CA LEU A 417 -11.94 -4.89 -6.63
C LEU A 417 -12.10 -6.08 -5.70
N GLU A 418 -10.99 -6.75 -5.36
CA GLU A 418 -10.99 -7.95 -4.53
C GLU A 418 -9.60 -8.23 -3.93
N THR A 419 -9.60 -8.95 -2.81
CA THR A 419 -8.41 -9.51 -2.17
C THR A 419 -8.54 -11.02 -2.05
N LEU A 420 -7.55 -11.78 -2.49
CA LEU A 420 -7.57 -13.24 -2.44
C LEU A 420 -6.57 -13.76 -1.39
N SER A 421 -7.04 -14.63 -0.50
CA SER A 421 -6.19 -15.53 0.28
C SER A 421 -5.83 -16.76 -0.54
N ILE A 422 -4.93 -17.59 -0.02
CA ILE A 422 -4.55 -18.86 -0.67
C ILE A 422 -5.79 -19.75 -0.80
N GLY A 423 -6.01 -20.27 -2.00
CA GLY A 423 -7.18 -21.09 -2.34
C GLY A 423 -8.39 -20.27 -2.81
N ASP A 424 -8.40 -18.95 -2.60
CA ASP A 424 -9.50 -18.10 -3.02
C ASP A 424 -9.45 -17.82 -4.53
N SER A 425 -10.61 -17.45 -5.06
CA SER A 425 -10.76 -17.00 -6.44
C SER A 425 -11.81 -15.91 -6.56
N MET A 426 -11.68 -15.08 -7.58
CA MET A 426 -12.74 -14.16 -8.02
C MET A 426 -13.11 -14.44 -9.47
N THR A 427 -14.38 -14.19 -9.79
CA THR A 427 -14.88 -14.22 -11.16
C THR A 427 -15.49 -12.86 -11.52
N ILE A 428 -14.95 -12.24 -12.56
CA ILE A 428 -15.54 -11.05 -13.19
C ILE A 428 -16.39 -11.55 -14.34
N SER A 429 -17.72 -11.57 -14.13
CA SER A 429 -18.65 -12.03 -15.15
C SER A 429 -18.76 -11.06 -16.32
N SER A 430 -19.04 -11.60 -17.51
CA SER A 430 -19.23 -10.78 -18.72
C SER A 430 -18.06 -9.83 -19.01
N PHE A 431 -16.83 -10.28 -18.76
CA PHE A 431 -15.61 -9.59 -19.18
C PHE A 431 -15.46 -9.70 -20.70
N GLY A 432 -14.87 -8.70 -21.35
CA GLY A 432 -14.73 -8.75 -22.81
C GLY A 432 -15.83 -8.04 -23.58
N THR A 433 -15.54 -7.77 -24.85
CA THR A 433 -16.60 -7.63 -25.88
C THR A 433 -17.37 -8.93 -26.10
N ASP A 434 -16.76 -10.06 -25.75
CA ASP A 434 -17.33 -11.40 -25.97
C ASP A 434 -18.16 -11.88 -24.78
N ALA A 435 -18.29 -11.04 -23.73
CA ALA A 435 -19.07 -11.29 -22.52
C ALA A 435 -18.79 -12.64 -21.84
N LYS A 436 -17.51 -13.04 -21.81
CA LYS A 436 -17.03 -14.26 -21.17
C LYS A 436 -16.54 -13.96 -19.76
N ASP A 437 -16.59 -14.96 -18.90
CA ASP A 437 -16.15 -14.78 -17.52
C ASP A 437 -14.62 -14.77 -17.41
N LEU A 438 -14.07 -13.91 -16.56
CA LEU A 438 -12.64 -13.86 -16.25
C LEU A 438 -12.47 -14.34 -14.80
N THR A 439 -11.74 -15.44 -14.60
CA THR A 439 -11.49 -16.03 -13.28
C THR A 439 -10.03 -15.83 -12.89
N ILE A 440 -9.78 -15.30 -11.69
CA ILE A 440 -8.44 -15.13 -11.11
C ILE A 440 -8.39 -15.97 -9.83
N GLN A 441 -7.38 -16.83 -9.70
CA GLN A 441 -7.22 -17.76 -8.58
C GLN A 441 -5.85 -17.57 -7.93
N PHE A 442 -5.81 -17.57 -6.60
CA PHE A 442 -4.57 -17.67 -5.84
C PHE A 442 -4.38 -19.11 -5.40
N LEU A 443 -3.44 -19.81 -6.02
CA LEU A 443 -3.32 -21.26 -5.87
C LEU A 443 -2.57 -21.65 -4.60
N LEU A 444 -1.34 -21.17 -4.44
CA LEU A 444 -0.41 -21.61 -3.40
C LEU A 444 0.59 -20.49 -3.08
N THR A 445 1.11 -20.48 -1.86
CA THR A 445 2.36 -19.77 -1.54
C THR A 445 3.51 -20.75 -1.42
N ASP A 446 4.68 -20.34 -1.91
CA ASP A 446 5.92 -21.00 -1.55
C ASP A 446 6.52 -20.26 -0.34
N SER A 447 6.36 -20.85 0.84
CA SER A 447 6.88 -20.32 2.10
C SER A 447 8.40 -20.18 2.13
N THR A 448 9.13 -20.84 1.21
CA THR A 448 10.58 -20.72 1.10
C THR A 448 11.02 -19.53 0.24
N THR A 449 10.13 -18.99 -0.60
CA THR A 449 10.43 -17.92 -1.55
C THR A 449 9.55 -16.67 -1.41
N ASP A 450 8.60 -16.63 -0.47
CA ASP A 450 7.70 -15.49 -0.22
C ASP A 450 6.86 -15.10 -1.46
N GLN A 451 6.43 -16.10 -2.23
CA GLN A 451 5.81 -15.96 -3.55
C GLN A 451 4.35 -16.40 -3.58
N ALA A 452 3.57 -15.83 -4.50
CA ALA A 452 2.17 -16.18 -4.74
C ALA A 452 1.95 -16.74 -6.16
N LEU A 453 1.69 -18.04 -6.28
CA LEU A 453 1.35 -18.66 -7.56
C LEU A 453 -0.12 -18.38 -7.91
N ILE A 454 -0.36 -17.78 -9.07
CA ILE A 454 -1.72 -17.46 -9.54
C ILE A 454 -2.05 -18.11 -10.88
N ALA A 455 -3.35 -18.29 -11.12
CA ALA A 455 -3.89 -18.62 -12.43
C ALA A 455 -4.96 -17.61 -12.86
N ILE A 456 -4.91 -17.15 -14.11
CA ILE A 456 -5.90 -16.26 -14.70
C ILE A 456 -6.47 -16.95 -15.94
N SER A 457 -7.79 -17.13 -15.98
CA SER A 457 -8.47 -17.88 -17.03
C SER A 457 -9.68 -17.11 -17.57
N TYR A 458 -10.04 -17.32 -18.84
CA TYR A 458 -11.07 -16.54 -19.55
C TYR A 458 -12.03 -17.42 -20.35
N GLY A 459 -13.34 -17.22 -20.17
CA GLY A 459 -14.41 -18.04 -20.74
C GLY A 459 -14.50 -19.42 -20.10
N ASP A 460 -14.83 -20.43 -20.91
CA ASP A 460 -14.94 -21.84 -20.47
C ASP A 460 -13.58 -22.45 -20.07
N CYS A 461 -12.51 -21.70 -20.24
CA CYS A 461 -11.16 -22.04 -19.83
C CYS A 461 -11.05 -21.70 -18.35
N VAL A 462 -11.18 -22.69 -17.47
CA VAL A 462 -11.03 -22.53 -16.02
C VAL A 462 -9.92 -23.46 -15.56
N PHE A 463 -8.92 -22.93 -14.85
CA PHE A 463 -7.87 -23.76 -14.22
C PHE A 463 -8.51 -24.83 -13.29
N PRO A 464 -8.05 -26.10 -13.30
CA PRO A 464 -6.84 -26.65 -13.93
C PRO A 464 -6.99 -27.05 -15.40
N THR A 465 -8.18 -26.97 -15.98
CA THR A 465 -8.43 -27.28 -17.39
C THR A 465 -7.91 -26.15 -18.29
N CYS A 466 -6.69 -26.31 -18.81
CA CYS A 466 -6.05 -25.36 -19.72
C CYS A 466 -6.64 -25.46 -21.15
N CYS A 467 -7.10 -24.36 -21.74
CA CYS A 467 -7.57 -24.31 -23.13
C CYS A 467 -6.44 -24.10 -24.14
N LYS A 468 -6.35 -24.94 -25.18
CA LYS A 468 -5.43 -24.83 -26.34
C LYS A 468 -4.79 -23.44 -26.56
N GLY A 469 -3.48 -23.39 -26.36
CA GLY A 469 -2.56 -22.27 -26.59
C GLY A 469 -1.12 -22.75 -26.34
N ALA A 470 -0.09 -21.99 -26.70
CA ALA A 470 1.31 -22.41 -26.53
C ALA A 470 1.70 -22.73 -25.07
N MET A 471 0.94 -22.20 -24.10
CA MET A 471 1.13 -22.48 -22.66
C MET A 471 0.34 -23.70 -22.14
N CYS A 472 -0.56 -24.31 -22.93
CA CYS A 472 -1.32 -25.50 -22.52
C CYS A 472 -0.69 -26.84 -22.95
N LEU A 473 0.50 -26.81 -23.54
CA LEU A 473 1.25 -28.00 -23.93
C LEU A 473 2.65 -28.00 -23.30
N SER A 474 2.69 -28.17 -21.98
CA SER A 474 3.76 -28.95 -21.34
C SER A 474 3.29 -29.45 -19.98
N SER A 475 2.77 -30.67 -19.99
CA SER A 475 3.19 -31.64 -18.97
C SER A 475 4.72 -31.73 -19.04
N THR A 476 5.42 -30.93 -18.26
CA THR A 476 6.84 -31.18 -17.97
C THR A 476 7.18 -30.58 -16.63
N THR A 477 7.27 -31.45 -15.62
CA THR A 477 8.10 -31.33 -14.41
C THR A 477 8.12 -29.96 -13.71
N LEU A 478 7.66 -29.90 -12.45
CA LEU A 478 8.31 -29.01 -11.48
C LEU A 478 9.83 -29.18 -11.67
N ARG A 479 10.50 -28.16 -12.21
CA ARG A 479 11.94 -28.23 -12.40
C ARG A 479 12.58 -28.23 -11.03
N THR A 480 13.22 -29.34 -10.69
CA THR A 480 14.26 -29.38 -9.67
C THR A 480 15.33 -28.35 -10.06
N PRO A 481 15.88 -27.58 -9.11
CA PRO A 481 16.81 -26.49 -9.42
C PRO A 481 18.07 -27.07 -10.04
N THR A 482 18.23 -26.90 -11.35
CA THR A 482 19.52 -27.13 -12.00
C THR A 482 20.39 -25.90 -11.77
N ASN A 483 21.40 -26.10 -10.94
CA ASN A 483 22.48 -25.17 -10.66
C ASN A 483 23.03 -24.55 -11.97
N PRO A 484 23.00 -23.22 -12.16
CA PRO A 484 23.49 -22.60 -13.38
C PRO A 484 25.03 -22.67 -13.41
N THR A 485 25.56 -23.55 -14.27
CA THR A 485 26.98 -23.54 -14.58
C THR A 485 27.23 -22.47 -15.64
N LEU A 486 27.47 -21.23 -15.20
CA LEU A 486 28.06 -20.21 -16.07
C LEU A 486 29.54 -20.55 -16.28
N SER A 487 29.86 -21.07 -17.46
CA SER A 487 31.24 -21.16 -17.94
C SER A 487 31.69 -19.77 -18.44
N PRO A 488 32.75 -19.16 -17.89
CA PRO A 488 33.26 -17.90 -18.37
C PRO A 488 34.14 -18.11 -19.60
N VAL A 489 33.83 -17.41 -20.70
CA VAL A 489 34.74 -17.29 -21.85
C VAL A 489 35.89 -16.37 -21.45
N ARG A 490 37.10 -16.92 -21.27
CA ARG A 490 38.35 -16.14 -21.18
C ARG A 490 39.23 -16.37 -22.41
N VAL A 491 39.78 -15.25 -22.89
CA VAL A 491 40.84 -15.08 -23.89
C VAL A 491 42.15 -15.76 -23.41
N PRO A 492 42.98 -16.34 -24.30
CA PRO A 492 44.06 -17.26 -23.91
C PRO A 492 45.32 -16.55 -23.41
N THR A 493 46.00 -17.14 -22.43
CA THR A 493 47.37 -16.80 -21.99
C THR A 493 48.07 -18.12 -21.59
N PRO A 494 49.38 -18.31 -21.89
CA PRO A 494 49.93 -19.63 -22.18
C PRO A 494 50.29 -20.49 -20.96
N GLU A 495 50.45 -21.76 -21.32
CA GLU A 495 50.55 -23.01 -20.58
C GLU A 495 51.66 -23.11 -19.53
N SER A 496 51.35 -23.76 -18.40
CA SER A 496 52.35 -24.48 -17.60
C SER A 496 51.74 -25.77 -16.99
N THR A 497 52.64 -26.73 -16.80
CA THR A 497 52.53 -28.21 -16.75
C THR A 497 51.75 -28.80 -15.56
N PRO A 498 51.11 -30.00 -15.70
CA PRO A 498 50.18 -30.54 -14.68
C PRO A 498 50.86 -31.39 -13.58
N VAL A 499 50.23 -31.42 -12.41
CA VAL A 499 50.50 -32.31 -11.26
C VAL A 499 49.28 -33.24 -11.08
N PRO A 500 49.46 -34.53 -10.70
CA PRO A 500 48.43 -35.55 -10.90
C PRO A 500 47.31 -35.60 -9.84
N THR A 501 46.11 -35.93 -10.31
CA THR A 501 44.82 -36.08 -9.60
C THR A 501 44.69 -37.42 -8.86
N PRO A 502 44.05 -37.49 -7.67
CA PRO A 502 43.61 -38.74 -7.07
C PRO A 502 42.22 -39.20 -7.56
N MET A 503 41.99 -40.51 -7.42
CA MET A 503 40.97 -41.36 -8.05
C MET A 503 39.51 -41.09 -7.60
N PRO A 504 38.50 -41.29 -8.48
CA PRO A 504 37.09 -41.03 -8.15
C PRO A 504 36.39 -42.19 -7.42
N THR A 505 35.51 -41.84 -6.48
CA THR A 505 34.58 -42.72 -5.77
C THR A 505 33.32 -42.98 -6.62
N PRO A 506 32.78 -44.22 -6.71
CA PRO A 506 31.63 -44.54 -7.56
C PRO A 506 30.29 -44.03 -7.01
N ALA A 507 29.41 -43.61 -7.93
CA ALA A 507 28.06 -43.12 -7.67
C ALA A 507 27.03 -44.25 -7.43
N PRO A 508 25.98 -44.02 -6.60
CA PRO A 508 24.93 -45.00 -6.35
C PRO A 508 23.92 -45.07 -7.51
N THR A 509 23.43 -46.29 -7.76
CA THR A 509 22.47 -46.64 -8.82
C THR A 509 21.04 -46.22 -8.44
N SER A 510 20.34 -45.50 -9.32
CA SER A 510 18.93 -45.16 -9.16
C SER A 510 18.01 -46.33 -9.58
N VAL A 511 16.99 -46.58 -8.77
CA VAL A 511 15.86 -47.48 -9.05
C VAL A 511 14.87 -46.75 -9.99
N PRO A 512 14.26 -47.42 -10.98
CA PRO A 512 13.39 -46.75 -11.95
C PRO A 512 12.05 -46.29 -11.37
N THR A 513 11.71 -45.03 -11.64
CA THR A 513 10.43 -44.37 -11.34
C THR A 513 9.33 -44.82 -12.30
N PRO A 514 8.10 -45.13 -11.84
CA PRO A 514 6.95 -45.42 -12.71
C PRO A 514 6.49 -44.20 -13.52
N ALA A 515 5.82 -44.46 -14.65
CA ALA A 515 5.33 -43.43 -15.57
C ALA A 515 4.22 -42.53 -14.97
N PRO A 516 4.11 -41.26 -15.41
CA PRO A 516 3.10 -40.33 -14.90
C PRO A 516 1.69 -40.68 -15.38
N VAL A 517 0.74 -40.67 -14.45
CA VAL A 517 -0.69 -40.86 -14.68
C VAL A 517 -1.37 -39.49 -14.74
N SER A 518 -2.25 -39.29 -15.72
CA SER A 518 -3.05 -38.06 -15.88
C SER A 518 -4.27 -38.07 -14.97
N PHE A 519 -4.62 -36.90 -14.40
CA PHE A 519 -5.60 -36.80 -13.31
C PHE A 519 -6.96 -36.19 -13.71
N GLN A 520 -8.06 -36.81 -13.27
CA GLN A 520 -9.42 -36.27 -13.24
C GLN A 520 -10.01 -36.54 -11.84
N GLY A 521 -10.11 -35.53 -10.98
CA GLY A 521 -10.66 -35.67 -9.63
C GLY A 521 -12.19 -35.69 -9.65
N THR A 522 -12.77 -36.81 -9.21
CA THR A 522 -14.23 -36.99 -9.00
C THR A 522 -14.55 -37.55 -7.61
N GLY A 523 -13.58 -37.46 -6.67
CA GLY A 523 -13.73 -37.97 -5.30
C GLY A 523 -14.67 -37.13 -4.45
N THR A 524 -15.42 -37.78 -3.56
CA THR A 524 -16.07 -37.10 -2.44
C THR A 524 -15.06 -37.09 -1.28
N PRO A 525 -14.82 -35.96 -0.60
CA PRO A 525 -13.88 -35.90 0.51
C PRO A 525 -14.19 -36.99 1.56
N GLU A 526 -13.19 -37.80 1.87
CA GLU A 526 -13.23 -38.86 2.88
C GLU A 526 -12.99 -38.26 4.26
N LEU A 527 -13.85 -38.60 5.23
CA LEU A 527 -13.62 -38.23 6.62
C LEU A 527 -12.46 -39.07 7.17
N LEU A 528 -11.35 -38.41 7.49
CA LEU A 528 -10.14 -39.05 8.03
C LEU A 528 -10.12 -39.07 9.55
N LEU A 529 -10.61 -37.98 10.18
CA LEU A 529 -10.73 -37.86 11.62
C LEU A 529 -11.95 -36.97 11.93
N SER A 530 -12.81 -37.38 12.85
CA SER A 530 -13.77 -36.49 13.50
C SER A 530 -13.66 -36.70 14.99
N GLU A 531 -13.48 -35.61 15.72
CA GLU A 531 -13.47 -35.62 17.18
C GLU A 531 -14.49 -34.60 17.68
N ASP A 532 -15.26 -35.00 18.67
CA ASP A 532 -16.26 -34.16 19.34
C ASP A 532 -16.07 -34.12 20.85
N PHE A 533 -14.99 -34.74 21.35
CA PHE A 533 -14.59 -34.83 22.74
C PHE A 533 -15.67 -35.46 23.64
N SER A 534 -16.55 -36.31 23.08
CA SER A 534 -17.70 -36.88 23.79
C SER A 534 -17.39 -38.04 24.74
N MET A 535 -16.26 -38.73 24.56
CA MET A 535 -15.87 -39.88 25.38
C MET A 535 -14.55 -39.67 26.12
N ASP A 536 -13.54 -39.09 25.46
CA ASP A 536 -12.22 -38.75 26.01
C ASP A 536 -11.55 -37.66 25.14
N MET A 537 -10.21 -37.51 25.21
CA MET A 537 -9.44 -36.57 24.38
C MET A 537 -9.24 -37.07 22.93
N GLY A 538 -9.76 -38.24 22.56
CA GLY A 538 -9.62 -38.79 21.22
C GLY A 538 -8.19 -39.15 20.84
N SER A 539 -7.85 -38.97 19.56
CA SER A 539 -6.50 -39.15 19.00
C SER A 539 -5.51 -38.04 19.38
N PHE A 540 -5.90 -37.12 20.26
CA PHE A 540 -5.12 -35.94 20.58
C PHE A 540 -4.24 -36.14 21.81
N THR A 541 -2.94 -35.92 21.63
CA THR A 541 -1.97 -35.90 22.73
C THR A 541 -1.64 -34.47 23.11
N ALA A 542 -1.74 -34.18 24.40
CA ALA A 542 -1.48 -32.85 24.95
C ALA A 542 -0.22 -32.89 25.79
N LEU A 543 0.71 -31.97 25.49
CA LEU A 543 1.96 -31.79 26.23
C LEU A 543 1.98 -30.34 26.73
N GLY A 544 1.85 -30.12 28.05
CA GLY A 544 1.80 -28.79 28.68
C GLY A 544 0.61 -28.64 29.65
N GLU A 545 0.74 -27.84 30.70
CA GLU A 545 0.01 -28.03 31.97
C GLU A 545 -1.46 -27.60 32.03
N LYS A 546 -2.33 -28.63 32.14
CA LYS A 546 -3.74 -28.67 32.60
C LYS A 546 -4.78 -28.62 31.48
N ILE A 547 -5.33 -29.81 31.26
CA ILE A 547 -6.41 -30.08 30.31
C ILE A 547 -7.67 -30.36 31.13
N SER A 548 -8.73 -29.63 30.85
CA SER A 548 -10.07 -29.93 31.37
C SER A 548 -11.03 -30.20 30.23
N ARG A 549 -12.00 -31.06 30.51
CA ARG A 549 -13.17 -31.22 29.67
C ARG A 549 -14.29 -30.43 30.30
N GLU A 550 -14.86 -29.50 29.55
CA GLU A 550 -15.98 -28.69 29.99
C GLU A 550 -17.21 -28.96 29.12
N TYR A 551 -18.38 -28.69 29.68
CA TYR A 551 -19.64 -28.64 28.93
C TYR A 551 -19.89 -27.19 28.57
N TYR A 552 -20.02 -26.90 27.27
CA TYR A 552 -20.54 -25.63 26.80
C TYR A 552 -22.06 -25.74 26.61
N GLU A 553 -22.81 -24.86 27.29
CA GLU A 553 -24.29 -24.82 27.27
C GLU A 553 -24.97 -26.17 27.57
N ASP A 554 -24.41 -26.96 28.51
CA ASP A 554 -24.90 -28.29 28.93
C ASP A 554 -25.01 -29.37 27.82
N GLU A 555 -24.58 -29.09 26.57
CA GLU A 555 -24.80 -29.98 25.42
C GLU A 555 -23.55 -30.23 24.55
N ILE A 556 -22.53 -29.36 24.57
CA ILE A 556 -21.33 -29.49 23.71
C ILE A 556 -20.09 -29.82 24.55
N ASN A 557 -19.42 -30.92 24.22
CA ASN A 557 -18.15 -31.28 24.87
C ASN A 557 -17.00 -30.50 24.25
N VAL A 558 -16.19 -29.87 25.10
CA VAL A 558 -15.05 -29.07 24.66
C VAL A 558 -13.79 -29.49 25.41
N ALA A 559 -12.67 -29.50 24.69
CA ALA A 559 -11.35 -29.69 25.27
C ALA A 559 -10.75 -28.31 25.55
N THR A 560 -10.59 -28.00 26.83
CA THR A 560 -10.01 -26.74 27.30
C THR A 560 -8.60 -26.97 27.77
N PHE A 561 -7.72 -26.08 27.32
CA PHE A 561 -6.31 -26.12 27.61
C PHE A 561 -5.90 -24.79 28.24
N GLU A 562 -5.37 -24.85 29.45
CA GLU A 562 -4.83 -23.73 30.22
C GLU A 562 -3.31 -23.88 30.29
N PHE A 563 -2.53 -22.79 30.27
CA PHE A 563 -1.07 -22.89 30.27
C PHE A 563 -0.42 -21.66 30.91
N ASN A 564 0.66 -21.88 31.68
CA ASN A 564 1.29 -20.87 32.53
C ASN A 564 2.68 -20.38 32.04
N ASP A 565 3.21 -20.87 30.92
CA ASP A 565 4.59 -20.63 30.47
C ASP A 565 4.65 -20.11 29.02
N SER A 566 5.27 -18.94 28.83
CA SER A 566 5.48 -18.28 27.53
C SER A 566 6.59 -18.90 26.69
N SER A 567 7.46 -19.74 27.27
CA SER A 567 8.61 -20.36 26.61
C SER A 567 8.28 -21.67 25.88
N ASN A 568 7.14 -22.29 26.19
CA ASN A 568 6.69 -23.53 25.56
C ASN A 568 5.19 -23.44 25.24
N PRO A 569 4.83 -22.92 24.05
CA PRO A 569 3.46 -22.55 23.74
C PRO A 569 2.49 -23.75 23.78
N PRO A 570 1.20 -23.50 24.10
CA PRO A 570 0.12 -24.48 24.09
C PRO A 570 0.14 -25.33 22.83
N ARG A 571 0.32 -26.65 22.85
CA ARG A 571 0.31 -27.45 21.61
C ARG A 571 -0.51 -28.72 21.70
N LEU A 572 -1.23 -28.97 20.63
CA LEU A 572 -2.01 -30.16 20.43
C LEU A 572 -1.41 -30.97 19.28
N GLU A 573 -0.89 -32.17 19.54
CA GLU A 573 -0.28 -33.00 18.51
C GLU A 573 -1.09 -34.28 18.29
N THR A 574 -1.39 -34.58 17.02
CA THR A 574 -2.07 -35.83 16.64
C THR A 574 -1.47 -36.39 15.36
N ASP A 575 -1.32 -37.71 15.31
CA ASP A 575 -0.91 -38.41 14.10
C ASP A 575 -2.16 -38.84 13.32
N ILE A 576 -2.24 -38.44 12.05
CA ILE A 576 -3.37 -38.74 11.18
C ILE A 576 -2.92 -39.68 10.08
N ASN A 577 -3.54 -40.86 9.99
CA ASN A 577 -3.35 -41.75 8.86
C ASN A 577 -4.12 -41.21 7.65
N LEU A 578 -3.40 -41.00 6.55
CA LEU A 578 -3.94 -40.33 5.38
C LEU A 578 -4.69 -41.27 4.45
N ASN A 579 -4.57 -42.59 4.60
CA ASN A 579 -5.23 -43.58 3.73
C ASN A 579 -5.03 -43.32 2.21
N GLY A 580 -3.91 -42.70 1.83
CA GLY A 580 -3.60 -42.34 0.44
C GLY A 580 -4.16 -40.99 -0.04
N ASN A 581 -4.80 -40.21 0.84
CA ASN A 581 -5.25 -38.85 0.53
C ASN A 581 -4.05 -37.90 0.44
N THR A 582 -4.10 -36.98 -0.53
CA THR A 582 -2.98 -36.05 -0.82
C THR A 582 -3.36 -34.59 -0.63
N ILE A 583 -4.65 -34.28 -0.55
CA ILE A 583 -5.18 -32.96 -0.19
C ILE A 583 -5.93 -33.13 1.13
N LEU A 584 -5.60 -32.29 2.10
CA LEU A 584 -6.09 -32.42 3.46
C LEU A 584 -6.68 -31.10 3.94
N SER A 585 -7.89 -31.16 4.47
CA SER A 585 -8.61 -30.00 5.00
C SER A 585 -8.93 -30.21 6.47
N VAL A 586 -8.66 -29.20 7.27
CA VAL A 586 -8.91 -29.14 8.71
C VAL A 586 -10.03 -28.14 8.97
N PHE A 587 -11.07 -28.59 9.65
CA PHE A 587 -12.16 -27.76 10.14
C PHE A 587 -12.22 -27.91 11.65
N PHE A 588 -12.26 -26.80 12.38
CA PHE A 588 -12.40 -26.87 13.83
C PHE A 588 -13.08 -25.64 14.40
N TRP A 589 -13.67 -25.82 15.57
CA TRP A 589 -14.25 -24.75 16.35
C TRP A 589 -13.33 -24.43 17.51
N PHE A 590 -13.10 -23.15 17.77
CA PHE A 590 -12.30 -22.72 18.91
C PHE A 590 -12.90 -21.50 19.58
N LYS A 591 -12.54 -21.33 20.85
CA LYS A 591 -12.81 -20.16 21.67
C LYS A 591 -11.56 -19.85 22.48
N ALA A 592 -10.98 -18.67 22.29
CA ALA A 592 -9.92 -18.18 23.15
C ALA A 592 -10.56 -17.44 24.32
N SER A 593 -10.34 -17.87 25.56
CA SER A 593 -10.87 -17.20 26.75
C SER A 593 -9.88 -16.23 27.37
N GLU A 594 -8.60 -16.51 27.25
CA GLU A 594 -7.50 -15.68 27.73
C GLU A 594 -6.35 -15.75 26.69
N LEU A 595 -5.98 -14.60 26.11
CA LEU A 595 -4.92 -14.48 25.12
C LEU A 595 -4.29 -13.07 25.18
N ARG A 596 -2.96 -12.96 25.06
CA ARG A 596 -2.28 -11.66 24.97
C ARG A 596 -2.39 -11.09 23.56
N SER A 597 -2.37 -9.77 23.43
CA SER A 597 -2.50 -9.05 22.14
C SER A 597 -1.40 -9.34 21.11
N ASP A 598 -0.31 -10.00 21.52
CA ASP A 598 0.83 -10.40 20.69
C ASP A 598 0.90 -11.91 20.40
N GLN A 599 -0.15 -12.66 20.75
CA GLN A 599 -0.23 -14.11 20.52
C GLN A 599 -1.12 -14.44 19.31
N SER A 600 -0.79 -15.51 18.59
CA SER A 600 -1.57 -16.06 17.47
C SER A 600 -1.81 -17.57 17.63
N ILE A 601 -2.86 -18.10 16.99
CA ILE A 601 -3.09 -19.55 16.88
C ILE A 601 -2.55 -20.02 15.54
N ILE A 602 -1.61 -20.97 15.55
CA ILE A 602 -0.99 -21.50 14.35
C ILE A 602 -1.38 -22.98 14.18
N VAL A 603 -1.83 -23.33 12.98
CA VAL A 603 -2.01 -24.69 12.51
C VAL A 603 -0.82 -25.04 11.62
N ARG A 604 -0.11 -26.11 11.95
CA ARG A 604 1.05 -26.61 11.19
C ARG A 604 1.06 -28.14 11.11
N TYR A 605 1.77 -28.68 10.14
CA TYR A 605 1.87 -30.13 9.93
C TYR A 605 3.33 -30.56 9.72
N SER A 606 3.61 -31.82 10.01
CA SER A 606 4.92 -32.46 9.83
C SER A 606 4.75 -33.79 9.10
N LEU A 607 5.65 -34.04 8.13
CA LEU A 607 5.70 -35.26 7.34
C LEU A 607 6.77 -36.25 7.83
N ASP A 608 7.69 -35.79 8.66
CA ASP A 608 8.88 -36.53 9.11
C ASP A 608 8.81 -36.96 10.57
N GLY A 609 7.62 -36.94 11.17
CA GLY A 609 7.43 -37.36 12.56
C GLY A 609 7.95 -36.33 13.57
N LYS A 610 7.75 -35.04 13.26
CA LYS A 610 7.87 -33.86 14.14
C LYS A 610 9.22 -33.12 14.11
N GLU A 611 10.13 -33.47 13.21
CA GLU A 611 11.43 -32.80 13.08
C GLU A 611 11.33 -31.50 12.29
N THR A 612 10.55 -31.49 11.20
CA THR A 612 10.26 -30.30 10.40
C THR A 612 8.77 -30.00 10.34
N TRP A 613 8.44 -28.71 10.33
CA TRP A 613 7.07 -28.23 10.39
C TRP A 613 6.77 -27.21 9.30
N SER A 614 5.65 -27.42 8.61
CA SER A 614 5.09 -26.51 7.61
C SER A 614 3.81 -25.87 8.12
N ARG A 615 3.63 -24.56 7.93
CA ARG A 615 2.41 -23.84 8.35
C ARG A 615 1.26 -24.12 7.38
N ALA A 616 0.09 -24.43 7.92
CA ALA A 616 -1.17 -24.59 7.19
C ALA A 616 -2.10 -23.38 7.36
N ARG A 617 -2.11 -22.76 8.55
CA ARG A 617 -2.89 -21.54 8.85
C ARG A 617 -2.32 -20.81 10.06
N GLU A 618 -2.50 -19.50 10.12
CA GLU A 618 -2.28 -18.67 11.31
C GLU A 618 -3.51 -17.79 11.52
N LEU A 619 -4.01 -17.71 12.74
CA LEU A 619 -5.15 -16.89 13.17
C LEU A 619 -4.62 -15.89 14.17
N LEU A 620 -4.74 -14.62 13.85
CA LEU A 620 -4.12 -13.54 14.60
C LEU A 620 -5.17 -12.94 15.60
N PHE A 621 -4.75 -12.39 16.75
CA PHE A 621 -5.61 -11.80 17.81
C PHE A 621 -5.24 -10.34 18.17
N GLY A 622 -6.21 -9.45 18.52
CA GLY A 622 -5.97 -8.00 18.76
C GLY A 622 -6.69 -6.99 17.82
N TYR A 623 -6.10 -5.81 17.55
CA TYR A 623 -6.80 -4.60 17.08
C TYR A 623 -7.31 -4.57 15.61
N ASP A 624 -7.11 -5.61 14.80
CA ASP A 624 -7.60 -5.72 13.40
C ASP A 624 -7.82 -7.21 12.98
N GLN A 625 -8.50 -8.01 13.80
CA GLN A 625 -8.22 -9.46 13.88
C GLN A 625 -9.42 -10.40 13.62
N GLU A 626 -9.11 -11.63 13.16
CA GLU A 626 -10.06 -12.68 12.73
C GLU A 626 -10.98 -13.20 13.84
N PHE A 627 -10.63 -12.99 15.11
CA PHE A 627 -11.42 -13.45 16.25
C PHE A 627 -11.24 -12.61 17.53
N GLN A 628 -12.22 -12.67 18.43
CA GLN A 628 -12.28 -12.00 19.73
C GLN A 628 -12.27 -13.00 20.90
N LEU A 629 -11.90 -12.53 22.10
CA LEU A 629 -11.99 -13.37 23.30
C LEU A 629 -13.44 -13.76 23.61
N ASN A 630 -13.57 -14.94 24.20
CA ASN A 630 -14.80 -15.51 24.72
C ASN A 630 -15.93 -15.75 23.69
N GLN A 631 -15.61 -15.72 22.38
CA GLN A 631 -16.52 -16.07 21.30
C GLN A 631 -16.07 -17.35 20.59
N TRP A 632 -17.03 -18.13 20.09
CA TRP A 632 -16.75 -19.33 19.29
C TRP A 632 -16.58 -18.98 17.82
N TYR A 633 -15.51 -19.47 17.24
CA TYR A 633 -15.19 -19.31 15.81
C TYR A 633 -15.05 -20.67 15.16
N ARG A 634 -15.37 -20.73 13.86
CA ARG A 634 -15.18 -21.91 13.03
C ARG A 634 -14.13 -21.61 11.98
N VAL A 635 -13.09 -22.43 11.96
CA VAL A 635 -12.07 -22.43 10.91
C VAL A 635 -12.51 -23.39 9.82
N THR A 636 -12.53 -22.93 8.56
CA THR A 636 -12.95 -23.74 7.40
C THR A 636 -11.97 -23.78 6.25
N ASP A 637 -10.85 -23.09 6.40
CA ASP A 637 -9.91 -22.70 5.35
C ASP A 637 -8.46 -23.04 5.74
N ALA A 638 -8.28 -23.99 6.66
CA ALA A 638 -6.98 -24.59 6.94
C ALA A 638 -6.82 -25.86 6.08
N PHE A 639 -6.01 -25.81 5.03
CA PHE A 639 -5.73 -26.96 4.17
C PHE A 639 -4.26 -27.04 3.75
N PHE A 640 -3.81 -28.23 3.36
CA PHE A 640 -2.44 -28.45 2.89
C PHE A 640 -2.35 -29.69 2.00
N ILE A 641 -1.32 -29.75 1.15
CA ILE A 641 -1.06 -30.83 0.21
C ILE A 641 0.15 -31.62 0.69
N VAL A 642 0.08 -32.94 0.61
CA VAL A 642 1.15 -33.87 1.01
C VAL A 642 1.60 -34.74 -0.16
N PRO A 643 2.87 -35.18 -0.20
CA PRO A 643 3.36 -36.06 -1.25
C PRO A 643 2.56 -37.36 -1.37
N GLU A 644 2.40 -37.86 -2.58
CA GLU A 644 1.77 -39.16 -2.84
C GLU A 644 2.54 -40.29 -2.13
N GLY A 645 1.81 -41.18 -1.46
CA GLY A 645 2.39 -42.25 -0.64
C GLY A 645 2.71 -41.87 0.81
N THR A 646 2.46 -40.61 1.23
CA THR A 646 2.50 -40.24 2.65
C THR A 646 1.47 -41.06 3.42
N LYS A 647 1.93 -41.85 4.39
CA LYS A 647 1.06 -42.74 5.18
C LYS A 647 0.41 -42.03 6.35
N SER A 648 1.15 -41.15 6.99
CA SER A 648 0.69 -40.40 8.15
C SER A 648 1.34 -39.03 8.21
N ILE A 649 0.69 -38.11 8.90
CA ILE A 649 1.24 -36.80 9.26
C ILE A 649 1.09 -36.57 10.75
N THR A 650 1.88 -35.68 11.31
CA THR A 650 1.55 -35.06 12.60
C THR A 650 0.95 -33.69 12.34
N LEU A 651 -0.23 -33.42 12.89
CA LEU A 651 -0.79 -32.08 12.94
C LEU A 651 -0.48 -31.45 14.30
N GLN A 652 -0.13 -30.16 14.29
CA GLN A 652 -0.01 -29.38 15.51
C GLN A 652 -0.80 -28.07 15.42
N ILE A 653 -1.57 -27.80 16.48
CA ILE A 653 -2.21 -26.51 16.70
C ILE A 653 -1.64 -25.92 17.97
N PHE A 654 -1.12 -24.71 17.89
CA PHE A 654 -0.48 -24.10 19.04
C PHE A 654 -0.61 -22.58 19.12
N GLY A 655 -0.53 -22.01 20.32
CA GLY A 655 -0.60 -20.57 20.56
C GLY A 655 0.78 -19.94 20.71
N GLN A 656 1.28 -19.16 19.75
CA GLN A 656 2.65 -18.62 19.78
C GLN A 656 2.67 -17.12 20.12
N THR A 657 3.66 -16.68 20.91
CA THR A 657 4.04 -15.27 21.01
C THR A 657 4.79 -14.84 19.75
N GLY A 658 4.38 -13.75 19.10
CA GLY A 658 5.06 -13.26 17.88
C GLY A 658 6.55 -13.05 18.11
N GLN A 659 7.39 -13.42 17.13
CA GLN A 659 8.86 -13.36 17.19
C GLN A 659 9.47 -11.92 17.22
N ASN A 660 8.77 -10.94 17.79
CA ASN A 660 9.25 -9.55 17.88
C ASN A 660 9.69 -9.13 19.29
N ALA A 661 9.93 -10.05 20.23
CA ALA A 661 10.18 -9.72 21.64
C ALA A 661 11.60 -10.02 22.17
N GLU A 662 12.59 -10.29 21.32
CA GLU A 662 14.01 -10.29 21.72
C GLU A 662 14.75 -9.26 20.86
N LEU A 663 14.77 -8.00 21.30
CA LEU A 663 15.80 -6.99 20.93
C LEU A 663 15.56 -5.68 21.71
N VAL A 664 15.23 -5.73 23.00
CA VAL A 664 15.36 -4.57 23.91
C VAL A 664 15.75 -5.09 25.28
N GLY A 665 17.05 -5.20 25.56
CA GLY A 665 17.45 -5.72 26.86
C GLY A 665 18.93 -5.92 27.16
N GLU A 666 19.87 -5.36 26.40
CA GLU A 666 21.25 -5.24 26.89
C GLU A 666 21.82 -3.86 26.53
N SER A 667 21.47 -2.87 27.35
CA SER A 667 22.30 -1.67 27.50
C SER A 667 23.26 -1.92 28.65
N LEU A 668 24.54 -2.05 28.28
CA LEU A 668 25.68 -1.53 29.03
C LEU A 668 25.27 -0.33 29.90
N LEU A 669 25.60 -0.36 31.19
CA LEU A 669 26.24 0.75 31.90
C LEU A 669 26.74 0.21 33.25
N ASP A 670 28.04 -0.04 33.26
CA ASP A 670 28.91 0.15 34.41
C ASP A 670 28.82 1.64 34.80
N ASP A 671 28.42 2.00 36.03
CA ASP A 671 29.31 2.75 36.91
C ASP A 671 28.74 2.98 38.33
N THR A 672 29.70 3.23 39.21
CA THR A 672 29.67 3.35 40.66
C THR A 672 29.32 4.75 41.19
N SER A 673 29.05 4.82 42.51
CA SER A 673 28.96 5.99 43.43
C SER A 673 27.59 6.70 43.49
N SER A 674 26.81 6.60 44.57
CA SER A 674 26.93 7.19 45.92
C SER A 674 26.82 8.72 45.98
N ASP A 675 25.67 9.27 46.33
CA ASP A 675 25.46 9.99 47.61
C ASP A 675 23.97 10.33 47.84
N SER A 676 23.66 10.46 49.12
CA SER A 676 22.45 10.63 49.93
C SER A 676 21.50 11.81 49.65
N GLY A 677 20.23 11.68 50.09
CA GLY A 677 19.40 12.85 50.43
C GLY A 677 17.87 12.71 50.37
N GLN A 678 17.31 11.91 51.28
CA GLN A 678 15.96 11.91 51.92
C GLN A 678 14.84 12.95 51.60
N ASN A 679 13.60 12.41 51.72
CA ASN A 679 12.25 13.00 51.94
C ASN A 679 11.40 13.19 50.66
N ASP A 680 10.10 12.86 50.58
CA ASP A 680 9.06 12.56 51.57
C ASP A 680 7.89 11.83 50.87
N ASP A 681 7.03 11.21 51.68
CA ASP A 681 6.02 10.19 51.39
C ASP A 681 4.93 10.51 50.34
N SER A 682 4.69 9.56 49.42
CA SER A 682 3.34 9.14 49.00
C SER A 682 3.40 7.80 48.26
N GLU A 683 3.42 6.71 49.02
CA GLU A 683 3.26 5.35 48.48
C GLU A 683 1.84 5.15 47.94
N GLY A 684 1.69 5.34 46.63
CA GLY A 684 0.73 4.57 45.85
C GLY A 684 1.45 3.32 45.37
N GLU A 685 1.31 2.20 46.10
CA GLU A 685 1.60 0.87 45.58
C GLU A 685 0.78 0.66 44.29
N LEU A 686 1.39 0.96 43.13
CA LEU A 686 1.07 0.24 41.91
C LEU A 686 1.58 -1.18 42.15
N LEU A 687 0.67 -2.00 42.67
CA LEU A 687 0.74 -3.44 42.53
C LEU A 687 1.02 -3.73 41.06
N LEU A 688 2.29 -3.95 40.74
CA LEU A 688 2.66 -4.89 39.69
C LEU A 688 2.20 -6.23 40.24
N ASP A 689 0.90 -6.49 40.13
CA ASP A 689 0.40 -7.85 40.18
C ASP A 689 1.20 -8.58 39.10
N ASP A 690 2.06 -9.48 39.58
CA ASP A 690 2.50 -10.68 38.88
C ASP A 690 1.23 -11.39 38.39
N ALA A 691 0.65 -10.89 37.30
CA ALA A 691 -0.35 -11.59 36.55
C ALA A 691 0.38 -12.77 35.93
N SER A 692 0.30 -13.93 36.58
CA SER A 692 0.51 -15.22 35.93
C SER A 692 -0.31 -15.21 34.63
N THR A 693 0.35 -14.99 33.50
CA THR A 693 -0.29 -14.83 32.20
C THR A 693 -0.70 -16.19 31.68
N ASN A 694 -1.85 -16.67 32.11
CA ASN A 694 -2.39 -17.92 31.61
C ASN A 694 -3.04 -17.69 30.24
N SER A 695 -2.65 -18.46 29.22
CA SER A 695 -3.40 -18.52 27.95
C SER A 695 -4.40 -19.67 28.05
N ARG A 696 -5.66 -19.44 27.66
CA ARG A 696 -6.72 -20.45 27.72
C ARG A 696 -7.47 -20.58 26.41
N PHE A 697 -7.44 -21.78 25.83
CA PHE A 697 -8.14 -22.13 24.59
C PHE A 697 -9.09 -23.30 24.81
N SER A 698 -10.29 -23.19 24.26
CA SER A 698 -11.26 -24.29 24.19
C SER A 698 -11.46 -24.68 22.74
N PHE A 699 -11.31 -25.96 22.43
CA PHE A 699 -11.63 -26.53 21.13
C PHE A 699 -12.92 -27.33 21.20
N GLY A 700 -13.81 -27.06 20.24
CA GLY A 700 -15.03 -27.82 20.01
C GLY A 700 -14.79 -28.90 18.96
N ARG A 701 -15.81 -29.21 18.14
CA ARG A 701 -15.69 -30.24 17.10
C ARG A 701 -14.45 -30.03 16.22
N PHE A 702 -13.75 -31.12 15.93
CA PHE A 702 -12.61 -31.16 15.02
C PHE A 702 -12.90 -32.14 13.89
N VAL A 703 -12.70 -31.72 12.65
CA VAL A 703 -12.96 -32.54 11.46
C VAL A 703 -11.78 -32.42 10.51
N PHE A 704 -11.21 -33.56 10.15
CA PHE A 704 -10.17 -33.68 9.15
C PHE A 704 -10.70 -34.48 7.98
N MET A 705 -10.66 -33.87 6.80
CA MET A 705 -11.12 -34.47 5.56
C MET A 705 -9.92 -34.66 4.65
N GLY A 706 -9.85 -35.80 3.97
CA GLY A 706 -8.90 -36.05 2.92
C GLY A 706 -9.61 -36.18 1.58
N ASP A 707 -9.00 -35.67 0.53
CA ASP A 707 -9.36 -36.07 -0.82
C ASP A 707 -8.28 -36.96 -1.42
N ARG A 708 -8.73 -38.07 -1.99
CA ARG A 708 -7.85 -39.01 -2.67
C ARG A 708 -7.63 -38.46 -4.05
N ASN A 709 -6.37 -38.32 -4.41
CA ASN A 709 -6.05 -38.40 -5.81
C ASN A 709 -6.30 -39.86 -6.26
N PRO A 710 -7.25 -40.21 -7.16
CA PRO A 710 -7.16 -41.44 -7.94
C PRO A 710 -5.80 -41.68 -8.61
#